data_AF-A0A7V8XL56-F1
#
_entry.id   AF-A0A7V8XL56-F1
#
_cell.length_a   1.000
_cell.length_b   1.000
_cell.length_c   1.000
_cell.angle_alpha   90.00
_cell.angle_beta   90.00
_cell.angle_gamma   90.00
#
_symmetry.space_group_name_H-M   'P 1'
#
loop_
_entity.id
_entity.type
_entity.pdbx_description
1 polymer ?
#
loop_
_entity_poly.entity_id
_entity_poly.type
_entity_poly.pdbx_seq_one_letter_code
_entity_poly.pdbx_strand_id
1 'polypeptide(L)'
;SGLVSLWRRPENRTGFLLLTVGYFWFLGALAESNDDWVFTAGIALNSVVFGAFVHLLLAFPLGTLTSRRDVYLVAGTYAVAILGSVSLLIVDERPDPNCSSCLSTLAVTDNATAQTAARVAATALALLLVVAILATVGRRFVRASPALRRVLGPVIASGALAMLIIVAQLVVGIFSERAAEPFQFVFLAAFAGVPFAFLAGVLRARLARSAVGELLLDLATRGASLRDALARALHDPSIDIVYWLPKRGDFVWHDGTAFVDEGGPRTARYVEHNGERVAAVLHDPSLADEPELVDAVAAAAGLWLANERLQAELRAQYDFLETIVNTAPSLLMSLDLEGRIVNFNTACERASGFDEVEDVRHQYFWDVFISPEERAAVRKRFLQDPAHLPGEYEHGFVNRRGEELVVAWSNAPLRDEHGDVRNLICGGLDVTERKRRERELARERDFLRTVADATPSLLVVVDDTGTVVGNSVNRGFERTIGWSAGEMLGRSFISLFRDDESYYARLGVASAFNGVEPAERISHWCTRAGGERVIAWTATPIIDGEGRSLALVIGADVTDRERRAAELRSSEERLRAAIEASPVAIVEYALDDTITRWNPASERIFGWSAEEVIGGTAKHQPPERLAELAELFRRVRAGEVYTGVESRRIRKDGASINVEISAAPIRDATGKVISHMALFADITERKRQEGEVKASRARIVQAADDARRVLERNLHDGAQQRLVALSLSLRLAQGRIAGDPLAAESILESARSELALAIEDLRELARGIHPAVLTDRGLEAAVTTLAGRSPVPVEVVVPAERLPGAVEAAAYYV
;
A
#
# COMPACT_ATOMS: atom_id res chain seq x y z
N SER A 1 -38.00 11.15 30.48
CA SER A 1 -37.18 12.00 29.58
C SER A 1 -36.32 13.02 30.31
N GLY A 2 -36.85 13.83 31.23
CA GLY A 2 -36.09 14.88 31.94
C GLY A 2 -34.87 14.36 32.73
N LEU A 3 -35.06 13.34 33.58
CA LEU A 3 -33.97 12.69 34.33
C LEU A 3 -32.88 12.11 33.41
N VAL A 4 -33.28 11.47 32.31
CA VAL A 4 -32.34 10.92 31.31
C VAL A 4 -31.55 12.04 30.64
N SER A 5 -32.17 13.18 30.35
CA SER A 5 -31.48 14.34 29.79
C SER A 5 -30.53 14.98 30.80
N LEU A 6 -30.91 15.07 32.08
CA LEU A 6 -30.08 15.67 33.13
C LEU A 6 -28.87 14.79 33.46
N TRP A 7 -29.06 13.47 33.51
CA TRP A 7 -27.98 12.51 33.69
C TRP A 7 -27.01 12.50 32.50
N ARG A 8 -27.51 12.67 31.28
CA ARG A 8 -26.68 12.71 30.06
C ARG A 8 -26.06 14.07 29.76
N ARG A 9 -26.68 15.17 30.22
CA ARG A 9 -26.27 16.56 29.94
C ARG A 9 -26.50 17.43 31.19
N PRO A 10 -25.67 17.28 32.24
CA PRO A 10 -25.87 17.99 33.50
C PRO A 10 -25.75 19.52 33.37
N GLU A 11 -24.94 20.00 32.42
CA GLU A 11 -24.77 21.44 32.16
C GLU A 11 -25.92 22.04 31.33
N ASN A 12 -26.64 21.21 30.57
CA ASN A 12 -27.75 21.65 29.74
C ASN A 12 -29.06 21.66 30.54
N ARG A 13 -29.58 22.86 30.78
CA ARG A 13 -30.80 23.07 31.59
C ARG A 13 -32.08 22.52 30.96
N THR A 14 -32.04 22.04 29.72
CA THR A 14 -33.21 21.45 29.05
C THR A 14 -33.80 20.28 29.84
N GLY A 15 -32.95 19.42 30.44
CA GLY A 15 -33.41 18.31 31.27
C GLY A 15 -34.16 18.78 32.51
N PHE A 16 -33.66 19.85 33.14
CA PHE A 16 -34.32 20.52 34.26
C PHE A 16 -35.65 21.16 33.84
N LEU A 17 -35.70 21.91 32.74
CA LEU A 17 -36.94 22.51 32.22
C LEU A 17 -38.01 21.45 31.90
N LEU A 18 -37.62 20.31 31.36
CA LEU A 18 -38.53 19.19 31.09
C LEU A 18 -39.07 18.57 32.39
N LEU A 19 -38.28 18.53 33.47
CA LEU A 19 -38.76 18.15 34.80
C LEU A 19 -39.70 19.20 35.37
N THR A 20 -39.38 20.49 35.20
CA THR A 20 -40.23 21.60 35.65
C THR A 20 -41.61 21.57 35.01
N VAL A 21 -41.71 21.28 33.71
CA VAL A 21 -43.00 21.08 33.01
C VAL A 21 -43.81 19.95 33.65
N GLY A 22 -43.17 18.80 33.88
CA GLY A 22 -43.83 17.65 34.52
C GLY A 22 -44.25 17.95 35.97
N TYR A 23 -43.41 18.66 36.73
CA TYR A 23 -43.69 19.02 38.12
C TYR A 23 -44.89 19.95 38.24
N PHE A 24 -44.93 21.03 37.43
CA PHE A 24 -46.09 21.93 37.41
C PHE A 24 -47.36 21.22 36.95
N TRP A 25 -47.26 20.23 36.04
CA TRP A 25 -48.41 19.44 35.63
C TRP A 25 -49.04 18.69 36.82
N PHE A 26 -48.19 18.04 37.64
CA PHE A 26 -48.67 17.37 38.84
C PHE A 26 -49.18 18.33 39.92
N LEU A 27 -48.59 19.54 40.04
CA LEU A 27 -49.13 20.56 40.94
C LEU A 27 -50.53 21.04 40.51
N GLY A 28 -50.81 21.09 39.20
CA GLY A 28 -52.15 21.42 38.69
C GLY A 28 -53.23 20.41 39.13
N ALA A 29 -52.86 19.17 39.42
CA ALA A 29 -53.80 18.14 39.91
C ALA A 29 -54.37 18.44 41.30
N LEU A 30 -53.82 19.42 42.04
CA LEU A 30 -54.43 19.93 43.27
C LEU A 30 -55.81 20.55 43.04
N ALA A 31 -56.14 20.91 41.78
CA ALA A 31 -57.47 21.38 41.38
C ALA A 31 -58.55 20.30 41.51
N GLU A 32 -58.19 19.04 41.76
CA GLU A 32 -59.13 17.94 42.06
C GLU A 32 -59.44 17.81 43.56
N SER A 33 -58.88 18.70 44.39
CA SER A 33 -59.09 18.70 45.84
C SER A 33 -60.48 19.20 46.22
N ASN A 34 -61.05 18.61 47.28
CA ASN A 34 -62.28 19.08 47.91
C ASN A 34 -62.04 20.23 48.92
N ASP A 35 -60.80 20.61 49.16
CA ASP A 35 -60.44 21.76 50.00
C ASP A 35 -60.32 23.02 49.13
N ASP A 36 -61.07 24.08 49.46
CA ASP A 36 -61.18 25.30 48.66
C ASP A 36 -59.82 26.00 48.43
N TRP A 37 -58.94 26.04 49.43
CA TRP A 37 -57.61 26.67 49.28
C TRP A 37 -56.71 25.84 48.37
N VAL A 38 -56.70 24.53 48.55
CA VAL A 38 -55.91 23.60 47.71
C VAL A 38 -56.44 23.58 46.28
N PHE A 39 -57.76 23.59 46.10
CA PHE A 39 -58.45 23.69 44.81
C PHE A 39 -58.07 24.98 44.07
N THR A 40 -58.22 26.13 44.74
CA THR A 40 -57.89 27.45 44.18
C THR A 40 -56.41 27.55 43.80
N ALA A 41 -55.52 27.04 44.66
CA ALA A 41 -54.09 26.97 44.36
C ALA A 41 -53.79 26.05 43.17
N GLY A 42 -54.48 24.91 43.07
CA GLY A 42 -54.36 23.98 41.95
C GLY A 42 -54.73 24.63 40.61
N ILE A 43 -55.86 25.34 40.54
CA ILE A 43 -56.28 26.04 39.32
C ILE A 43 -55.28 27.12 38.92
N ALA A 44 -54.80 27.91 39.89
CA ALA A 44 -53.79 28.94 39.65
C ALA A 44 -52.47 28.35 39.10
N LEU A 45 -52.03 27.22 39.65
CA LEU A 45 -50.79 26.55 39.27
C LEU A 45 -50.89 25.78 37.94
N ASN A 46 -52.09 25.27 37.59
CA ASN A 46 -52.31 24.53 36.35
C ASN A 46 -51.93 25.36 35.10
N SER A 47 -52.18 26.67 35.12
CA SER A 47 -51.83 27.56 34.01
C SER A 47 -50.30 27.77 33.87
N VAL A 48 -49.53 27.63 34.95
CA VAL A 48 -48.06 27.83 34.95
C VAL A 48 -47.34 26.78 34.10
N VAL A 49 -47.94 25.59 33.93
CA VAL A 49 -47.46 24.52 33.06
C VAL A 49 -47.19 25.02 31.64
N PHE A 50 -48.09 25.86 31.10
CA PHE A 50 -47.93 26.41 29.75
C PHE A 50 -46.74 27.37 29.65
N GLY A 51 -46.49 28.17 30.67
CA GLY A 51 -45.29 29.00 30.78
C GLY A 51 -44.01 28.15 30.81
N ALA A 52 -44.01 27.08 31.60
CA ALA A 52 -42.90 26.12 31.65
C ALA A 52 -42.68 25.41 30.31
N PHE A 53 -43.76 25.05 29.63
CA PHE A 53 -43.71 24.37 28.33
C PHE A 53 -43.15 25.28 27.23
N VAL A 54 -43.59 26.54 27.18
CA VAL A 54 -43.04 27.53 26.24
C VAL A 54 -41.58 27.84 26.55
N HIS A 55 -41.21 27.93 27.84
CA HIS A 55 -39.81 28.07 28.24
C HIS A 55 -38.97 26.90 27.73
N LEU A 56 -39.43 25.66 27.92
CA LEU A 56 -38.77 24.49 27.36
C LEU A 56 -38.65 24.57 25.83
N LEU A 57 -39.73 24.90 25.12
CA LEU A 57 -39.76 24.95 23.65
C LEU A 57 -38.80 26.01 23.08
N LEU A 58 -38.71 27.17 23.71
CA LEU A 58 -37.83 28.27 23.28
C LEU A 58 -36.39 28.10 23.78
N ALA A 59 -36.16 27.42 24.90
CA ALA A 59 -34.82 27.12 25.38
C ALA A 59 -34.17 25.92 24.67
N PHE A 60 -34.97 25.00 24.12
CA PHE A 60 -34.45 23.84 23.39
C PHE A 60 -33.70 24.24 22.11
N PRO A 61 -32.51 23.65 21.80
CA PRO A 61 -31.83 22.57 22.52
C PRO A 61 -30.79 23.03 23.56
N LEU A 62 -30.49 24.33 23.62
CA LEU A 62 -29.40 24.89 24.41
C LEU A 62 -29.71 24.91 25.93
N GLY A 63 -30.98 24.79 26.31
CA GLY A 63 -31.44 24.89 27.70
C GLY A 63 -31.47 26.33 28.22
N THR A 64 -31.06 27.30 27.42
CA THR A 64 -31.03 28.72 27.75
C THR A 64 -31.70 29.55 26.65
N LEU A 65 -32.25 30.70 27.04
CA LEU A 65 -32.85 31.66 26.11
C LEU A 65 -31.73 32.54 25.55
N THR A 66 -31.55 32.52 24.23
CA THR A 66 -30.44 33.22 23.56
C THR A 66 -30.77 34.64 23.13
N SER A 67 -32.06 34.95 22.96
CA SER A 67 -32.54 36.26 22.52
C SER A 67 -33.32 36.99 23.60
N ARG A 68 -33.14 38.31 23.70
CA ARG A 68 -33.99 39.17 24.55
C ARG A 68 -35.48 39.04 24.19
N ARG A 69 -35.80 38.76 22.92
CA ARG A 69 -37.19 38.53 22.49
C ARG A 69 -37.76 37.25 23.09
N ASP A 70 -36.97 36.19 23.17
CA ASP A 70 -37.39 34.91 23.74
C ASP A 70 -37.61 35.05 25.26
N VAL A 71 -36.75 35.82 25.93
CA VAL A 71 -36.93 36.17 27.35
C VAL A 71 -38.26 36.91 27.57
N TYR A 72 -38.56 37.94 26.77
CA TYR A 72 -39.83 38.66 26.89
C TYR A 72 -41.04 37.79 26.56
N LEU A 73 -40.94 36.89 25.58
CA LEU A 73 -42.03 35.96 25.25
C LEU A 73 -42.29 34.95 26.37
N VAL A 74 -41.24 34.38 26.97
CA VAL A 74 -41.37 33.47 28.11
C VAL A 74 -41.95 34.21 29.32
N ALA A 75 -41.39 35.38 29.67
CA ALA A 75 -41.89 36.19 30.78
C ALA A 75 -43.35 36.61 30.57
N GLY A 76 -43.71 37.03 29.35
CA GLY A 76 -45.08 37.34 28.98
C GLY A 76 -46.03 36.14 29.11
N THR A 77 -45.57 34.94 28.74
CA THR A 77 -46.37 33.71 28.87
C THR A 77 -46.62 33.35 30.33
N TYR A 78 -45.60 33.44 31.20
CA TYR A 78 -45.80 33.25 32.64
C TYR A 78 -46.71 34.32 33.24
N ALA A 79 -46.54 35.58 32.84
CA ALA A 79 -47.39 36.68 33.31
C ALA A 79 -48.85 36.47 32.90
N VAL A 80 -49.13 36.13 31.65
CA VAL A 80 -50.49 35.86 31.16
C VAL A 80 -51.08 34.61 31.81
N ALA A 81 -50.29 33.54 31.98
CA ALA A 81 -50.74 32.34 32.66
C ALA A 81 -51.16 32.61 34.11
N ILE A 82 -50.33 33.33 34.87
CA ILE A 82 -50.59 33.61 36.30
C ILE A 82 -51.69 34.68 36.44
N LEU A 83 -51.53 35.84 35.81
CA LEU A 83 -52.47 36.95 35.95
C LEU A 83 -53.82 36.64 35.29
N GLY A 84 -53.82 35.89 34.18
CA GLY A 84 -55.05 35.42 33.54
C GLY A 84 -55.81 34.45 34.43
N SER A 85 -55.13 33.46 35.02
CA SER A 85 -55.77 32.49 35.91
C SER A 85 -56.26 33.14 37.21
N VAL A 86 -55.45 33.99 37.85
CA VAL A 86 -55.83 34.72 39.06
C VAL A 86 -56.98 35.70 38.79
N SER A 87 -56.97 36.41 37.65
CA SER A 87 -58.06 37.33 37.33
C SER A 87 -59.39 36.62 37.13
N LEU A 88 -59.40 35.41 36.56
CA LEU A 88 -60.58 34.55 36.48
C LEU A 88 -61.03 34.08 37.87
N LEU A 89 -60.11 33.60 38.72
CA LEU A 89 -60.43 33.15 40.09
C LEU A 89 -60.99 34.27 40.99
N ILE A 90 -60.71 35.55 40.69
CA ILE A 90 -61.25 36.70 41.43
C ILE A 90 -62.71 37.01 41.04
N VAL A 91 -63.08 36.73 39.79
CA VAL A 91 -64.40 37.11 39.24
C VAL A 91 -65.35 35.91 39.08
N ASP A 92 -64.87 34.70 39.33
CA ASP A 92 -65.61 33.44 39.20
C ASP A 92 -65.57 32.68 40.53
N GLU A 93 -66.71 32.64 41.22
CA GLU A 93 -66.84 31.94 42.50
C GLU A 93 -66.84 30.42 42.33
N ARG A 94 -67.24 29.92 41.15
CA ARG A 94 -67.32 28.48 40.83
C ARG A 94 -66.66 28.18 39.48
N PRO A 95 -65.32 28.14 39.45
CA PRO A 95 -64.57 27.96 38.21
C PRO A 95 -64.75 26.57 37.58
N ASP A 96 -65.15 25.56 38.37
CA ASP A 96 -65.48 24.22 37.87
C ASP A 96 -67.01 23.98 37.95
N PRO A 97 -67.71 23.89 36.80
CA PRO A 97 -69.14 23.64 36.77
C PRO A 97 -69.54 22.22 37.24
N ASN A 98 -68.57 21.30 37.33
CA ASN A 98 -68.81 19.91 37.75
C ASN A 98 -68.58 19.67 39.25
N CYS A 99 -67.94 20.61 39.96
CA CYS A 99 -67.76 20.52 41.41
C CYS A 99 -68.75 21.43 42.14
N SER A 100 -69.75 20.84 42.79
CA SER A 100 -70.77 21.61 43.54
C SER A 100 -70.27 22.18 44.87
N SER A 101 -69.14 21.69 45.40
CA SER A 101 -68.60 22.05 46.71
C SER A 101 -67.26 22.79 46.67
N CYS A 102 -66.70 23.04 45.48
CA CYS A 102 -65.41 23.71 45.32
C CYS A 102 -65.63 25.20 45.06
N LEU A 103 -65.17 26.05 45.98
CA LEU A 103 -65.26 27.51 45.83
C LEU A 103 -63.86 28.11 45.61
N SER A 104 -63.79 29.13 44.76
CA SER A 104 -62.58 29.95 44.67
C SER A 104 -62.47 30.84 45.90
N THR A 105 -61.45 30.62 46.74
CA THR A 105 -61.21 31.45 47.94
C THR A 105 -60.76 32.88 47.61
N LEU A 106 -60.41 33.14 46.35
CA LEU A 106 -60.01 34.44 45.82
C LEU A 106 -61.17 35.22 45.21
N ALA A 107 -62.36 34.61 45.07
CA ALA A 107 -63.50 35.26 44.44
C ALA A 107 -63.98 36.47 45.27
N VAL A 108 -64.04 37.63 44.63
CA VAL A 108 -64.52 38.89 45.22
C VAL A 108 -65.89 39.27 44.65
N THR A 109 -66.24 38.78 43.46
CA THR A 109 -67.50 39.07 42.77
C THR A 109 -67.88 37.91 41.86
N ASP A 110 -69.16 37.58 41.76
CA ASP A 110 -69.70 36.58 40.82
C ASP A 110 -70.52 37.30 39.73
N ASN A 111 -69.82 38.02 38.85
CA ASN A 111 -70.44 38.84 37.81
C ASN A 111 -70.13 38.28 36.43
N ALA A 112 -71.16 37.76 35.76
CA ALA A 112 -71.07 37.17 34.42
C ALA A 112 -70.42 38.10 33.37
N THR A 113 -70.61 39.43 33.48
CA THR A 113 -69.98 40.40 32.56
C THR A 113 -68.48 40.55 32.85
N ALA A 114 -68.09 40.57 34.13
CA ALA A 114 -66.69 40.63 34.54
C ALA A 114 -65.94 39.32 34.19
N GLN A 115 -66.59 38.17 34.38
CA GLN A 115 -66.09 36.86 33.96
C GLN A 115 -65.85 36.81 32.46
N THR A 116 -66.85 37.22 31.66
CA THR A 116 -66.73 37.24 30.20
C THR A 116 -65.61 38.18 29.76
N ALA A 117 -65.51 39.38 30.34
CA ALA A 117 -64.46 40.34 30.03
C ALA A 117 -63.05 39.80 30.39
N ALA A 118 -62.88 39.24 31.59
CA ALA A 118 -61.62 38.66 32.04
C ALA A 118 -61.20 37.48 31.15
N ARG A 119 -62.14 36.60 30.80
CA ARG A 119 -61.91 35.45 29.92
C ARG A 119 -61.53 35.87 28.50
N VAL A 120 -62.24 36.83 27.92
CA VAL A 120 -61.93 37.35 26.57
C VAL A 120 -60.55 38.02 26.56
N ALA A 121 -60.23 38.82 27.58
CA ALA A 121 -58.93 39.47 27.70
C ALA A 121 -57.79 38.46 27.84
N ALA A 122 -57.93 37.45 28.72
CA ALA A 122 -56.95 36.39 28.90
C ALA A 122 -56.76 35.58 27.61
N THR A 123 -57.84 35.20 26.92
CA THR A 123 -57.79 34.48 25.65
C THR A 123 -57.14 35.28 24.54
N ALA A 124 -57.44 36.58 24.41
CA ALA A 124 -56.82 37.45 23.40
C ALA A 124 -55.31 37.59 23.62
N LEU A 125 -54.87 37.79 24.87
CA LEU A 125 -53.45 37.85 25.24
C LEU A 125 -52.74 36.52 25.00
N ALA A 126 -53.37 35.40 25.35
CA ALA A 126 -52.84 34.06 25.10
C ALA A 126 -52.68 33.78 23.60
N LEU A 127 -53.68 34.13 22.77
CA LEU A 127 -53.61 33.98 21.32
C LEU A 127 -52.47 34.80 20.70
N LEU A 128 -52.30 36.06 21.12
CA LEU A 128 -51.20 36.92 20.65
C LEU A 128 -49.83 36.32 20.98
N LEU A 129 -49.66 35.80 22.20
CA LEU A 129 -48.42 35.14 22.61
C LEU A 129 -48.19 33.85 21.81
N VAL A 130 -49.21 33.02 21.64
CA VAL A 130 -49.11 31.78 20.88
C VAL A 130 -48.70 32.05 19.43
N VAL A 131 -49.29 33.05 18.77
CA VAL A 131 -48.91 33.46 17.41
C VAL A 131 -47.45 33.94 17.38
N ALA A 132 -47.03 34.75 18.36
CA ALA A 132 -45.65 35.22 18.44
C ALA A 132 -44.65 34.06 18.68
N ILE A 133 -45.03 33.06 19.48
CA ILE A 133 -44.23 31.86 19.74
C ILE A 133 -44.14 31.00 18.47
N LEU A 134 -45.26 30.71 17.81
CA LEU A 134 -45.27 29.96 16.54
C LEU A 134 -44.44 30.66 15.46
N ALA A 135 -44.54 31.99 15.35
CA ALA A 135 -43.72 32.76 14.43
C ALA A 135 -42.21 32.69 14.78
N THR A 136 -41.87 32.72 16.07
CA THR A 136 -40.48 32.63 16.54
C THR A 136 -39.91 31.24 16.28
N VAL A 137 -40.66 30.20 16.63
CA VAL A 137 -40.30 28.79 16.40
C VAL A 137 -40.18 28.49 14.91
N GLY A 138 -41.12 28.98 14.09
CA GLY A 138 -41.08 28.84 12.63
C GLY A 138 -39.87 29.52 12.00
N ARG A 139 -39.57 30.78 12.39
CA ARG A 139 -38.35 31.48 11.95
C ARG A 139 -37.09 30.74 12.37
N ARG A 140 -37.05 30.22 13.60
CA ARG A 140 -35.92 29.45 14.12
C ARG A 140 -35.71 28.17 13.34
N PHE A 141 -36.78 27.46 12.99
CA PHE A 141 -36.71 26.25 12.18
C PHE A 141 -36.23 26.53 10.74
N VAL A 142 -36.74 27.60 10.11
CA VAL A 142 -36.30 28.02 8.77
C VAL A 142 -34.82 28.44 8.76
N ARG A 143 -34.34 29.10 9.83
CA ARG A 143 -32.93 29.52 9.93
C ARG A 143 -31.97 28.43 10.43
N ALA A 144 -32.49 27.34 11.01
CA ALA A 144 -31.66 26.26 11.51
C ALA A 144 -30.92 25.53 10.38
N SER A 145 -29.68 25.11 10.66
CA SER A 145 -28.89 24.26 9.78
C SER A 145 -29.59 22.90 9.54
N PRO A 146 -29.26 22.17 8.46
CA PRO A 146 -29.85 20.86 8.19
C PRO A 146 -29.68 19.87 9.36
N ALA A 147 -28.52 19.84 10.02
CA ALA A 147 -28.29 19.05 11.23
C ALA A 147 -29.20 19.50 12.38
N LEU A 148 -29.24 20.80 12.66
CA LEU A 148 -30.05 21.35 13.75
C LEU A 148 -31.56 21.16 13.49
N ARG A 149 -32.03 21.18 12.24
CA ARG A 149 -33.43 20.87 11.88
C ARG A 149 -33.81 19.42 12.16
N ARG A 150 -32.88 18.46 12.06
CA ARG A 150 -33.17 17.05 12.40
C ARG A 150 -33.38 16.85 13.90
N VAL A 151 -32.64 17.59 14.72
CA VAL A 151 -32.75 17.57 16.19
C VAL A 151 -33.98 18.37 16.65
N LEU A 152 -34.19 19.56 16.08
CA LEU A 152 -35.31 20.45 16.39
C LEU A 152 -36.65 19.95 15.85
N GLY A 153 -36.65 19.27 14.69
CA GLY A 153 -37.86 18.96 13.92
C GLY A 153 -38.94 18.23 14.71
N PRO A 154 -38.65 17.09 15.36
CA PRO A 154 -39.66 16.37 16.14
C PRO A 154 -40.24 17.20 17.30
N VAL A 155 -39.40 17.97 18.00
CA VAL A 155 -39.80 18.79 19.17
C VAL A 155 -40.60 20.01 18.74
N ILE A 156 -40.16 20.71 17.69
CA ILE A 156 -40.86 21.86 17.13
C ILE A 156 -42.18 21.42 16.50
N ALA A 157 -42.22 20.32 15.75
CA ALA A 157 -43.44 19.83 15.12
C ALA A 157 -44.49 19.40 16.17
N SER A 158 -44.09 18.64 17.18
CA SER A 158 -44.99 18.23 18.27
C SER A 158 -45.42 19.42 19.14
N GLY A 159 -44.50 20.34 19.46
CA GLY A 159 -44.82 21.56 20.19
C GLY A 159 -45.73 22.52 19.42
N ALA A 160 -45.48 22.73 18.13
CA ALA A 160 -46.32 23.55 17.27
C ALA A 160 -47.70 22.93 17.06
N LEU A 161 -47.78 21.60 16.91
CA LEU A 161 -49.05 20.88 16.86
C LEU A 161 -49.86 21.07 18.16
N ALA A 162 -49.23 20.86 19.32
CA ALA A 162 -49.86 21.10 20.61
C ALA A 162 -50.35 22.56 20.75
N MET A 163 -49.54 23.52 20.28
CA MET A 163 -49.89 24.93 20.30
C MET A 163 -51.03 25.30 19.34
N LEU A 164 -51.08 24.71 18.15
CA LEU A 164 -52.17 24.89 17.19
C LEU A 164 -53.48 24.30 17.72
N ILE A 165 -53.42 23.17 18.43
CA ILE A 165 -54.59 22.59 19.09
C ILE A 165 -55.07 23.52 20.22
N ILE A 166 -54.16 24.13 21.00
CA ILE A 166 -54.52 25.16 21.99
C ILE A 166 -55.21 26.35 21.31
N VAL A 167 -54.69 26.85 20.18
CA VAL A 167 -55.36 27.93 19.43
C VAL A 167 -56.76 27.52 19.01
N ALA A 168 -56.92 26.33 18.45
CA ALA A 168 -58.21 25.82 18.03
C ALA A 168 -59.18 25.71 19.23
N GLN A 169 -58.72 25.19 20.36
CA GLN A 169 -59.49 25.10 21.60
C GLN A 169 -59.92 26.48 22.10
N LEU A 170 -58.98 27.45 22.17
CA LEU A 170 -59.26 28.81 22.62
C LEU A 170 -60.25 29.52 21.69
N VAL A 171 -60.10 29.39 20.37
CA VAL A 171 -60.98 30.01 19.38
C VAL A 171 -62.37 29.39 19.41
N VAL A 172 -62.48 28.06 19.45
CA VAL A 172 -63.78 27.36 19.55
C VAL A 172 -64.46 27.68 20.88
N GLY A 173 -63.70 27.75 21.98
CA GLY A 173 -64.19 28.06 23.32
C GLY A 173 -64.81 29.46 23.46
N ILE A 174 -64.46 30.42 22.58
CA ILE A 174 -65.15 31.72 22.53
C ILE A 174 -66.61 31.57 22.11
N PHE A 175 -66.92 30.60 21.25
CA PHE A 175 -68.27 30.38 20.70
C PHE A 175 -69.03 29.28 21.43
N SER A 176 -68.35 28.21 21.87
CA SER A 176 -68.97 27.10 22.59
C SER A 176 -67.94 26.31 23.40
N GLU A 177 -68.12 26.29 24.72
CA GLU A 177 -67.29 25.49 25.63
C GLU A 177 -67.41 23.99 25.35
N ARG A 178 -68.64 23.49 25.16
CA ARG A 178 -68.90 22.07 24.84
C ARG A 178 -68.24 21.62 23.54
N ALA A 179 -68.18 22.49 22.54
CA ALA A 179 -67.49 22.18 21.28
C ALA A 179 -65.95 22.19 21.43
N ALA A 180 -65.43 22.89 22.44
CA ALA A 180 -64.00 22.94 22.74
C ALA A 180 -63.52 21.74 23.58
N GLU A 181 -64.39 21.07 24.35
CA GLU A 181 -64.04 19.91 25.19
C GLU A 181 -63.25 18.80 24.47
N PRO A 182 -63.62 18.34 23.24
CA PRO A 182 -62.85 17.32 22.55
C PRO A 182 -61.40 17.72 22.27
N PHE A 183 -61.15 19.03 22.06
CA PHE A 183 -59.79 19.53 21.78
C PHE A 183 -58.87 19.38 23.00
N GLN A 184 -59.40 19.36 24.22
CA GLN A 184 -58.61 19.11 25.42
C GLN A 184 -57.99 17.71 25.42
N PHE A 185 -58.75 16.68 25.01
CA PHE A 185 -58.24 15.31 24.90
C PHE A 185 -57.21 15.18 23.77
N VAL A 186 -57.46 15.85 22.64
CA VAL A 186 -56.50 15.90 21.51
C VAL A 186 -55.22 16.63 21.92
N PHE A 187 -55.34 17.72 22.67
CA PHE A 187 -54.21 18.44 23.23
C PHE A 187 -53.41 17.54 24.19
N LEU A 188 -54.07 16.85 25.11
CA LEU A 188 -53.41 15.95 26.05
C LEU A 188 -52.61 14.86 25.33
N ALA A 189 -53.18 14.24 24.29
CA ALA A 189 -52.48 13.25 23.48
C ALA A 189 -51.26 13.85 22.75
N ALA A 190 -51.41 15.04 22.14
CA ALA A 190 -50.32 15.73 21.47
C ALA A 190 -49.20 16.17 22.44
N PHE A 191 -49.59 16.71 23.60
CA PHE A 191 -48.70 17.17 24.67
C PHE A 191 -47.93 16.02 25.29
N ALA A 192 -48.59 14.89 25.58
CA ALA A 192 -47.96 13.67 26.06
C ALA A 192 -46.93 13.11 25.06
N GLY A 193 -47.09 13.38 23.77
CA GLY A 193 -46.13 13.04 22.72
C GLY A 193 -44.83 13.87 22.74
N VAL A 194 -44.85 15.09 23.30
CA VAL A 194 -43.70 16.01 23.25
C VAL A 194 -42.46 15.46 23.98
N PRO A 195 -42.56 14.89 25.21
CA PRO A 195 -41.40 14.26 25.88
C PRO A 195 -40.80 13.07 25.12
N PHE A 196 -41.58 12.39 24.28
CA PHE A 196 -41.10 11.29 23.43
C PHE A 196 -40.47 11.81 22.14
N ALA A 197 -41.06 12.84 21.52
CA ALA A 197 -40.45 13.54 20.38
C ALA A 197 -39.11 14.18 20.77
N PHE A 198 -39.01 14.71 21.99
CA PHE A 198 -37.79 15.17 22.61
C PHE A 198 -36.75 14.05 22.73
N LEU A 199 -37.13 12.92 23.32
CA LEU A 199 -36.23 11.78 23.49
C LEU A 199 -35.76 11.23 22.14
N ALA A 200 -36.65 11.17 21.14
CA ALA A 200 -36.34 10.77 19.78
C ALA A 200 -35.37 11.75 19.09
N GLY A 201 -35.53 13.07 19.30
CA GLY A 201 -34.61 14.10 18.81
C GLY A 201 -33.20 13.95 19.38
N VAL A 202 -33.09 13.71 20.70
CA VAL A 202 -31.80 13.46 21.37
C VAL A 202 -31.16 12.14 20.96
N LEU A 203 -31.96 11.08 20.76
CA LEU A 203 -31.45 9.77 20.34
C LEU A 203 -30.97 9.76 18.88
N ARG A 204 -31.61 10.53 17.99
CA ARG A 204 -31.19 10.65 16.59
C ARG A 204 -29.85 11.35 16.40
N ALA A 205 -29.46 12.25 17.32
CA ALA A 205 -28.15 12.89 17.28
C ALA A 205 -27.00 11.85 17.45
N ARG A 206 -27.16 10.90 18.38
CA ARG A 206 -26.15 9.87 18.69
C ARG A 206 -25.89 8.80 17.61
N LEU A 207 -26.74 8.67 16.59
CA LEU A 207 -26.59 7.60 15.59
C LEU A 207 -25.57 7.93 14.48
N ALA A 208 -24.91 9.09 14.52
CA ALA A 208 -23.91 9.53 13.54
C ALA A 208 -22.50 8.90 13.70
N ARG A 209 -22.39 7.64 14.15
CA ARG A 209 -21.08 6.93 14.21
C ARG A 209 -20.48 6.64 12.82
N SER A 210 -21.23 6.82 11.74
CA SER A 210 -20.71 6.71 10.37
C SER A 210 -19.90 7.94 9.92
N ALA A 211 -19.95 9.06 10.64
CA ALA A 211 -19.36 10.32 10.18
C ALA A 211 -17.84 10.23 9.94
N VAL A 212 -17.10 9.52 10.80
CA VAL A 212 -15.64 9.33 10.61
C VAL A 212 -15.36 8.43 9.41
N GLY A 213 -16.16 7.40 9.18
CA GLY A 213 -16.03 6.51 8.03
C GLY A 213 -16.36 7.23 6.71
N GLU A 214 -17.43 8.02 6.69
CA GLU A 214 -17.81 8.88 5.56
C GLU A 214 -16.76 9.97 5.31
N LEU A 215 -16.21 10.59 6.35
CA LEU A 215 -15.12 11.57 6.22
C LEU A 215 -13.87 10.94 5.61
N LEU A 216 -13.45 9.77 6.09
CA LEU A 216 -12.29 9.07 5.54
C LEU A 216 -12.52 8.63 4.09
N LEU A 217 -13.75 8.23 3.75
CA LEU A 217 -14.13 7.87 2.38
C LEU A 217 -14.14 9.09 1.46
N ASP A 218 -14.71 10.21 1.89
CA ASP A 218 -14.75 11.47 1.14
C ASP A 218 -13.35 12.05 0.94
N LEU A 219 -12.51 12.05 1.98
CA LEU A 219 -11.12 12.51 1.89
C LEU A 219 -10.23 11.58 1.04
N ALA A 220 -10.62 10.31 0.88
CA ALA A 220 -9.96 9.39 -0.05
C ALA A 220 -10.35 9.66 -1.52
N THR A 221 -11.50 10.29 -1.78
CA THR A 221 -11.90 10.68 -3.14
C THR A 221 -11.21 11.99 -3.56
N ARG A 222 -10.42 11.93 -4.64
CA ARG A 222 -9.68 13.10 -5.15
C ARG A 222 -10.63 14.21 -5.57
N GLY A 223 -10.54 15.38 -4.92
CA GLY A 223 -11.23 16.62 -5.32
C GLY A 223 -12.18 17.24 -4.29
N ALA A 224 -12.45 16.57 -3.16
CA ALA A 224 -13.24 17.18 -2.07
C ALA A 224 -12.38 18.13 -1.23
N SER A 225 -12.85 19.35 -0.96
CA SER A 225 -12.19 20.23 0.00
C SER A 225 -12.37 19.66 1.42
N LEU A 226 -11.34 19.73 2.27
CA LEU A 226 -11.41 19.26 3.66
C LEU A 226 -12.58 19.90 4.41
N ARG A 227 -12.84 21.18 4.13
CA ARG A 227 -13.99 21.92 4.66
C ARG A 227 -15.32 21.26 4.27
N ASP A 228 -15.50 20.93 2.99
CA ASP A 228 -16.75 20.34 2.51
C ASP A 228 -16.94 18.89 3.00
N ALA A 229 -15.84 18.14 3.12
CA ALA A 229 -15.85 16.78 3.68
C ALA A 229 -16.22 16.80 5.17
N LEU A 230 -15.64 17.72 5.95
CA LEU A 230 -16.01 17.94 7.35
C LEU A 230 -17.46 18.41 7.50
N ALA A 231 -17.88 19.35 6.63
CA ALA A 231 -19.26 19.84 6.60
C ALA A 231 -20.29 18.74 6.30
N ARG A 232 -19.96 17.78 5.44
CA ARG A 232 -20.83 16.61 5.17
C ARG A 232 -20.82 15.62 6.32
N ALA A 233 -19.64 15.24 6.82
CA ALA A 233 -19.50 14.27 7.91
C ALA A 233 -20.22 14.73 9.19
N LEU A 234 -20.02 15.99 9.59
CA LEU A 234 -20.69 16.60 10.75
C LEU A 234 -22.06 17.18 10.41
N HIS A 235 -22.49 17.08 9.15
CA HIS A 235 -23.75 17.63 8.64
C HIS A 235 -23.94 19.13 8.92
N ASP A 236 -22.85 19.86 9.07
CA ASP A 236 -22.80 21.28 9.37
C ASP A 236 -22.18 22.07 8.20
N PRO A 237 -23.00 22.73 7.37
CA PRO A 237 -22.51 23.55 6.25
C PRO A 237 -21.81 24.84 6.71
N SER A 238 -21.88 25.18 8.00
CA SER A 238 -21.25 26.37 8.57
C SER A 238 -19.81 26.15 9.03
N ILE A 239 -19.31 24.90 8.89
CA ILE A 239 -17.94 24.56 9.24
C ILE A 239 -16.94 25.40 8.45
N ASP A 240 -15.94 25.89 9.17
CA ASP A 240 -14.76 26.52 8.61
C ASP A 240 -13.50 26.01 9.34
N ILE A 241 -12.35 26.18 8.70
CA ILE A 241 -11.07 25.69 9.20
C ILE A 241 -10.09 26.86 9.22
N VAL A 242 -9.40 27.03 10.35
CA VAL A 242 -8.26 27.93 10.47
C VAL A 242 -7.00 27.12 10.72
N TYR A 243 -5.91 27.49 10.06
CA TYR A 243 -4.65 26.74 10.08
C TYR A 243 -3.68 27.35 11.09
N TRP A 244 -2.94 26.50 11.80
CA TRP A 244 -1.90 26.95 12.72
C TRP A 244 -0.59 27.22 11.95
N LEU A 245 0.02 28.39 12.15
CA LEU A 245 1.35 28.70 11.61
C LEU A 245 2.41 28.69 12.71
N PRO A 246 3.24 27.62 12.83
CA PRO A 246 4.20 27.47 13.93
C PRO A 246 5.20 28.63 14.06
N LYS A 247 5.63 29.20 12.93
CA LYS A 247 6.60 30.32 12.92
C LYS A 247 6.02 31.65 13.39
N ARG A 248 4.69 31.82 13.31
CA ARG A 248 3.98 33.06 13.69
C ARG A 248 3.31 32.94 15.05
N GLY A 249 3.00 31.71 15.50
CA GLY A 249 2.35 31.45 16.79
C GLY A 249 0.85 31.76 16.83
N ASP A 250 0.22 31.96 15.67
CA ASP A 250 -1.19 32.34 15.53
C ASP A 250 -1.92 31.49 14.49
N PHE A 251 -3.26 31.49 14.55
CA PHE A 251 -4.13 30.88 13.54
C PHE A 251 -4.37 31.83 12.36
N VAL A 252 -4.47 31.26 11.15
CA VAL A 252 -4.76 32.00 9.91
C VAL A 252 -5.88 31.35 9.12
N TRP A 253 -6.62 32.16 8.39
CA TRP A 253 -7.57 31.70 7.39
C TRP A 253 -6.85 31.15 6.15
N HIS A 254 -7.58 30.45 5.27
CA HIS A 254 -7.02 29.89 4.04
C HIS A 254 -6.45 30.95 3.08
N ASP A 255 -6.82 32.22 3.24
CA ASP A 255 -6.35 33.37 2.45
C ASP A 255 -5.13 34.08 3.08
N GLY A 256 -4.62 33.57 4.21
CA GLY A 256 -3.47 34.10 4.92
C GLY A 256 -3.77 35.24 5.90
N THR A 257 -5.04 35.65 6.05
CA THR A 257 -5.43 36.64 7.07
C THR A 257 -5.42 36.04 8.47
N ALA A 258 -5.05 36.84 9.48
CA ALA A 258 -4.97 36.36 10.86
C ALA A 258 -6.37 36.11 11.43
N PHE A 259 -6.54 34.97 12.09
CA PHE A 259 -7.77 34.65 12.83
C PHE A 259 -7.70 35.26 14.22
N VAL A 260 -8.71 36.06 14.56
CA VAL A 260 -8.93 36.58 15.91
C VAL A 260 -10.24 35.99 16.40
N ASP A 261 -10.20 35.30 17.53
CA ASP A 261 -11.41 34.77 18.16
C ASP A 261 -12.18 35.91 18.84
N GLU A 262 -13.12 36.51 18.11
CA GLU A 262 -13.97 37.58 18.61
C GLU A 262 -15.16 37.09 19.47
N GLY A 263 -15.20 35.80 19.85
CA GLY A 263 -16.30 35.25 20.67
C GLY A 263 -17.63 35.16 19.92
N GLY A 264 -17.57 34.88 18.62
CA GLY A 264 -18.74 34.73 17.75
C GLY A 264 -19.61 33.49 18.08
N PRO A 265 -20.71 33.28 17.34
CA PRO A 265 -21.64 32.16 17.57
C PRO A 265 -21.09 30.79 17.12
N ARG A 266 -19.77 30.63 16.97
CA ARG A 266 -19.10 29.40 16.53
C ARG A 266 -18.11 28.96 17.60
N THR A 267 -18.02 27.65 17.83
CA THR A 267 -17.06 27.07 18.78
C THR A 267 -15.86 26.54 18.01
N ALA A 268 -14.65 26.77 18.52
CA ALA A 268 -13.42 26.27 17.93
C ALA A 268 -12.98 24.98 18.63
N ARG A 269 -12.75 23.91 17.88
CA ARG A 269 -12.03 22.72 18.37
C ARG A 269 -10.66 22.64 17.75
N TYR A 270 -9.63 22.60 18.59
CA TYR A 270 -8.25 22.46 18.14
C TYR A 270 -8.00 21.05 17.60
N VAL A 271 -7.34 21.02 16.44
CA VAL A 271 -6.85 19.81 15.78
C VAL A 271 -5.38 19.67 16.13
N GLU A 272 -5.06 18.63 16.90
CA GLU A 272 -3.70 18.31 17.32
C GLU A 272 -3.26 16.98 16.68
N HIS A 273 -2.00 16.90 16.30
CA HIS A 273 -1.37 15.68 15.82
C HIS A 273 -0.01 15.51 16.53
N ASN A 274 0.19 14.38 17.21
CA ASN A 274 1.40 14.10 18.01
C ASN A 274 1.78 15.19 19.04
N GLY A 275 0.80 15.90 19.61
CA GLY A 275 1.02 16.96 20.59
C GLY A 275 1.30 18.35 19.99
N GLU A 276 1.30 18.48 18.66
CA GLU A 276 1.42 19.77 17.97
C GLU A 276 0.08 20.22 17.39
N ARG A 277 -0.21 21.51 17.50
CA ARG A 277 -1.41 22.12 16.90
C ARG A 277 -1.23 22.28 15.40
N VAL A 278 -2.23 21.82 14.63
CA VAL A 278 -2.19 21.85 13.16
C VAL A 278 -3.26 22.80 12.60
N ALA A 279 -4.45 22.78 13.18
CA ALA A 279 -5.58 23.60 12.76
C ALA A 279 -6.59 23.78 13.90
N ALA A 280 -7.63 24.57 13.68
CA ALA A 280 -8.85 24.53 14.48
C ALA A 280 -10.07 24.45 13.57
N VAL A 281 -11.01 23.56 13.91
CA VAL A 281 -12.31 23.44 13.24
C VAL A 281 -13.29 24.35 13.95
N LEU A 282 -13.81 25.34 13.23
CA LEU A 282 -14.88 26.20 13.67
C LEU A 282 -16.21 25.54 13.32
N HIS A 283 -17.04 25.24 14.32
CA HIS A 283 -18.29 24.52 14.15
C HIS A 283 -19.46 25.18 14.91
N ASP A 284 -20.69 24.81 14.54
CA ASP A 284 -21.89 25.27 15.26
C ASP A 284 -21.86 24.80 16.73
N PRO A 285 -22.26 25.64 17.72
CA PRO A 285 -22.28 25.29 19.14
C PRO A 285 -23.17 24.08 19.47
N SER A 286 -24.14 23.75 18.62
CA SER A 286 -24.96 22.55 18.80
C SER A 286 -24.17 21.23 18.69
N LEU A 287 -22.98 21.27 18.05
CA LEU A 287 -22.05 20.13 17.99
C LEU A 287 -21.14 20.03 19.24
N ALA A 288 -21.09 21.06 20.10
CA ALA A 288 -20.36 21.00 21.37
C ALA A 288 -20.96 19.95 22.35
N ASP A 289 -22.20 19.52 22.12
CA ASP A 289 -22.87 18.45 22.85
C ASP A 289 -22.34 17.03 22.49
N GLU A 290 -21.52 16.90 21.44
CA GLU A 290 -20.92 15.64 20.98
C GLU A 290 -19.39 15.73 20.88
N PRO A 291 -18.69 16.00 22.00
CA PRO A 291 -17.23 16.22 21.98
C PRO A 291 -16.50 15.00 21.42
N GLU A 292 -16.96 13.78 21.71
CA GLU A 292 -16.36 12.54 21.17
C GLU A 292 -16.42 12.46 19.64
N LEU A 293 -17.50 12.96 19.02
CA LEU A 293 -17.68 12.96 17.57
C LEU A 293 -16.80 14.03 16.92
N VAL A 294 -16.83 15.25 17.47
CA VAL A 294 -16.00 16.35 17.00
C VAL A 294 -14.53 16.01 17.17
N ASP A 295 -14.15 15.30 18.25
CA ASP A 295 -12.78 14.86 18.52
C ASP A 295 -12.33 13.77 17.57
N ALA A 296 -13.19 12.80 17.28
CA ALA A 296 -12.88 11.76 16.30
C ALA A 296 -12.73 12.32 14.89
N VAL A 297 -13.61 13.26 14.50
CA VAL A 297 -13.56 13.96 13.20
C VAL A 297 -12.36 14.92 13.13
N ALA A 298 -12.06 15.66 14.20
CA ALA A 298 -10.90 16.54 14.30
C ALA A 298 -9.59 15.75 14.26
N ALA A 299 -9.52 14.59 14.93
CA ALA A 299 -8.36 13.70 14.88
C ALA A 299 -8.15 13.13 13.47
N ALA A 300 -9.23 12.71 12.78
CA ALA A 300 -9.17 12.26 11.39
C ALA A 300 -8.73 13.39 10.43
N ALA A 301 -9.23 14.62 10.65
CA ALA A 301 -8.79 15.80 9.91
C ALA A 301 -7.32 16.14 10.18
N GLY A 302 -6.86 15.99 11.43
CA GLY A 302 -5.47 16.18 11.84
C GLY A 302 -4.53 15.17 11.18
N LEU A 303 -4.95 13.91 11.10
CA LEU A 303 -4.23 12.87 10.36
C LEU A 303 -4.15 13.20 8.86
N TRP A 304 -5.25 13.66 8.26
CA TRP A 304 -5.26 14.04 6.84
C TRP A 304 -4.39 15.27 6.56
N LEU A 305 -4.47 16.32 7.38
CA LEU A 305 -3.65 17.52 7.25
C LEU A 305 -2.17 17.24 7.47
N ALA A 306 -1.83 16.38 8.44
CA ALA A 306 -0.47 15.92 8.64
C ALA A 306 0.04 15.11 7.45
N ASN A 307 -0.81 14.26 6.85
CA ASN A 307 -0.46 13.49 5.66
C ASN A 307 -0.30 14.39 4.43
N GLU A 308 -1.19 15.37 4.21
CA GLU A 308 -1.04 16.37 3.14
C GLU A 308 0.21 17.24 3.33
N ARG A 309 0.50 17.69 4.56
CA ARG A 309 1.73 18.42 4.87
C ARG A 309 2.96 17.56 4.62
N LEU A 310 2.96 16.31 5.08
CA LEU A 310 4.06 15.37 4.85
C LEU A 310 4.23 15.10 3.35
N GLN A 311 3.13 14.95 2.59
CA GLN A 311 3.17 14.80 1.14
C GLN A 311 3.66 16.07 0.44
N ALA A 312 3.31 17.26 0.90
CA ALA A 312 3.77 18.53 0.36
C ALA A 312 5.25 18.79 0.68
N GLU A 313 5.70 18.50 1.91
CA GLU A 313 7.11 18.56 2.31
C GLU A 313 7.92 17.53 1.52
N LEU A 314 7.40 16.31 1.35
CA LEU A 314 8.01 15.26 0.55
C LEU A 314 8.08 15.67 -0.93
N ARG A 315 7.00 16.23 -1.52
CA ARG A 315 7.00 16.78 -2.89
C ARG A 315 8.00 17.92 -3.06
N ALA A 316 8.03 18.88 -2.14
CA ALA A 316 8.99 19.99 -2.21
C ALA A 316 10.44 19.51 -2.06
N GLN A 317 10.70 18.50 -1.22
CA GLN A 317 12.00 17.84 -1.15
C GLN A 317 12.33 17.08 -2.44
N TYR A 318 11.36 16.37 -3.03
CA TYR A 318 11.52 15.72 -4.33
C TYR A 318 11.84 16.73 -5.42
N ASP A 319 11.07 17.81 -5.56
CA ASP A 319 11.27 18.86 -6.58
C ASP A 319 12.63 19.56 -6.43
N PHE A 320 13.06 19.83 -5.18
CA PHE A 320 14.37 20.42 -4.89
C PHE A 320 15.51 19.49 -5.28
N LEU A 321 15.43 18.20 -4.89
CA LEU A 321 16.42 17.19 -5.25
C LEU A 321 16.46 16.97 -6.77
N GLU A 322 15.30 16.92 -7.42
CA GLU A 322 15.17 16.80 -8.88
C GLU A 322 15.83 17.99 -9.60
N THR A 323 15.60 19.22 -9.12
CA THR A 323 16.21 20.43 -9.68
C THR A 323 17.74 20.42 -9.56
N ILE A 324 18.30 20.01 -8.41
CA ILE A 324 19.75 19.89 -8.22
C ILE A 324 20.32 18.86 -9.18
N VAL A 325 19.67 17.70 -9.29
CA VAL A 325 20.11 16.62 -10.17
C VAL A 325 20.10 17.08 -11.63
N ASN A 326 19.05 17.78 -12.07
CA ASN A 326 18.89 18.24 -13.47
C ASN A 326 19.78 19.42 -13.87
N THR A 327 20.29 20.20 -12.92
CA THR A 327 21.19 21.33 -13.21
C THR A 327 22.68 20.98 -13.16
N ALA A 328 23.05 19.77 -12.70
CA ALA A 328 24.43 19.32 -12.65
C ALA A 328 25.03 19.12 -14.06
N PRO A 329 26.25 19.63 -14.35
CA PRO A 329 26.88 19.49 -15.67
C PRO A 329 27.44 18.09 -15.93
N SER A 330 27.60 17.27 -14.88
CA SER A 330 27.96 15.87 -14.95
C SER A 330 26.75 15.00 -15.29
N LEU A 331 27.01 13.91 -16.01
CA LEU A 331 26.02 12.88 -16.34
C LEU A 331 25.61 12.16 -15.05
N LEU A 332 24.41 12.43 -14.52
CA LEU A 332 23.90 11.74 -13.32
C LEU A 332 22.81 10.76 -13.73
N MET A 333 22.94 9.49 -13.32
CA MET A 333 21.92 8.47 -13.51
C MET A 333 21.78 7.58 -12.28
N SER A 334 20.55 7.13 -12.01
CA SER A 334 20.24 6.13 -11.01
C SER A 334 19.93 4.80 -11.68
N LEU A 335 20.54 3.74 -11.16
CA LEU A 335 20.38 2.37 -11.61
C LEU A 335 19.81 1.51 -10.49
N ASP A 336 19.03 0.49 -10.83
CA ASP A 336 18.67 -0.57 -9.88
C ASP A 336 19.83 -1.59 -9.73
N LEU A 337 19.68 -2.55 -8.80
CA LEU A 337 20.70 -3.59 -8.55
C LEU A 337 20.90 -4.52 -9.75
N GLU A 338 19.91 -4.61 -10.64
CA GLU A 338 19.99 -5.35 -11.90
C GLU A 338 20.55 -4.51 -13.05
N GLY A 339 20.84 -3.23 -12.82
CA GLY A 339 21.43 -2.25 -13.75
C GLY A 339 20.48 -1.69 -14.80
N ARG A 340 19.19 -1.61 -14.51
CA ARG A 340 18.22 -0.87 -15.31
C ARG A 340 18.22 0.60 -14.95
N ILE A 341 18.04 1.46 -15.96
CA ILE A 341 17.94 2.90 -15.79
C ILE A 341 16.63 3.18 -15.07
N VAL A 342 16.76 3.69 -13.84
CA VAL A 342 15.62 4.12 -13.03
C VAL A 342 15.32 5.58 -13.32
N ASN A 343 16.37 6.40 -13.38
CA ASN A 343 16.28 7.81 -13.74
C ASN A 343 17.63 8.34 -14.27
N PHE A 344 17.63 9.44 -15.02
CA PHE A 344 18.84 10.19 -15.36
C PHE A 344 18.54 11.70 -15.37
N ASN A 345 19.57 12.54 -15.40
CA ASN A 345 19.40 14.00 -15.37
C ASN A 345 19.43 14.65 -16.76
N THR A 346 19.11 15.93 -16.85
CA THR A 346 19.15 16.68 -18.12
C THR A 346 20.52 16.68 -18.83
N ALA A 347 21.65 16.54 -18.10
CA ALA A 347 22.95 16.36 -18.74
C ALA A 347 23.04 15.01 -19.47
N CYS A 348 22.47 13.94 -18.90
CA CYS A 348 22.32 12.65 -19.57
C CYS A 348 21.41 12.74 -20.80
N GLU A 349 20.29 13.47 -20.75
CA GLU A 349 19.42 13.70 -21.92
C GLU A 349 20.20 14.29 -23.10
N ARG A 350 20.93 15.40 -22.85
CA ARG A 350 21.73 16.08 -23.87
C ARG A 350 22.86 15.21 -24.43
N ALA A 351 23.60 14.53 -23.56
CA ALA A 351 24.74 13.73 -23.98
C ALA A 351 24.29 12.45 -24.68
N SER A 352 23.21 11.82 -24.21
CA SER A 352 22.65 10.62 -24.81
C SER A 352 21.82 10.88 -26.06
N GLY A 353 21.29 12.09 -26.23
CA GLY A 353 20.43 12.45 -27.37
C GLY A 353 19.01 11.90 -27.28
N PHE A 354 18.53 11.57 -26.07
CA PHE A 354 17.12 11.29 -25.77
C PHE A 354 16.49 12.52 -25.12
N ASP A 355 15.26 12.87 -25.50
CA ASP A 355 14.61 14.11 -25.05
C ASP A 355 13.99 13.97 -23.64
N GLU A 356 13.57 12.77 -23.23
CA GLU A 356 13.01 12.47 -21.90
C GLU A 356 13.53 11.10 -21.38
N VAL A 357 13.55 10.88 -20.06
CA VAL A 357 14.01 9.60 -19.46
C VAL A 357 13.10 8.43 -19.76
N GLU A 358 11.81 8.69 -19.97
CA GLU A 358 10.77 7.73 -20.31
C GLU A 358 11.13 6.86 -21.54
N ASP A 359 11.91 7.41 -22.47
CA ASP A 359 12.35 6.69 -23.67
C ASP A 359 13.33 5.53 -23.39
N VAL A 360 14.00 5.58 -22.24
CA VAL A 360 15.08 4.64 -21.86
C VAL A 360 14.87 4.00 -20.48
N ARG A 361 13.82 4.42 -19.76
CA ARG A 361 13.48 3.91 -18.43
C ARG A 361 13.24 2.41 -18.46
N HIS A 362 13.73 1.71 -17.43
CA HIS A 362 13.71 0.24 -17.28
C HIS A 362 14.53 -0.56 -18.31
N GLN A 363 15.11 0.10 -19.31
CA GLN A 363 16.11 -0.53 -20.14
C GLN A 363 17.41 -0.59 -19.36
N TYR A 364 18.22 -1.61 -19.63
CA TYR A 364 19.51 -1.69 -18.96
C TYR A 364 20.43 -0.58 -19.43
N PHE A 365 21.16 0.08 -18.53
CA PHE A 365 21.99 1.24 -18.94
C PHE A 365 23.08 0.85 -19.92
N TRP A 366 23.55 -0.38 -19.79
CA TRP A 366 24.44 -0.95 -20.77
C TRP A 366 23.75 -1.11 -22.11
N ASP A 367 22.48 -1.51 -22.17
CA ASP A 367 21.68 -1.64 -23.40
C ASP A 367 21.40 -0.31 -24.12
N VAL A 368 21.71 0.82 -23.48
CA VAL A 368 21.46 2.13 -24.05
C VAL A 368 22.76 2.90 -24.29
N PHE A 369 23.57 3.08 -23.25
CA PHE A 369 24.69 4.03 -23.25
C PHE A 369 26.06 3.39 -23.33
N ILE A 370 26.15 2.08 -23.12
CA ILE A 370 27.41 1.39 -23.30
C ILE A 370 27.45 0.89 -24.74
N SER A 371 28.61 0.95 -25.38
CA SER A 371 28.78 0.33 -26.69
C SER A 371 28.36 -1.14 -26.60
N PRO A 372 27.69 -1.72 -27.62
CA PRO A 372 27.17 -3.10 -27.62
C PRO A 372 28.15 -4.16 -27.10
N GLU A 373 29.40 -3.82 -27.25
CA GLU A 373 30.55 -4.65 -27.03
C GLU A 373 30.94 -4.65 -25.57
N GLU A 374 30.97 -3.49 -24.95
CA GLU A 374 31.32 -3.39 -23.54
C GLU A 374 30.11 -3.71 -22.63
N ARG A 375 28.86 -3.73 -23.15
CA ARG A 375 27.62 -3.97 -22.38
C ARG A 375 27.67 -5.21 -21.50
N ALA A 376 28.14 -6.34 -22.04
CA ALA A 376 28.19 -7.62 -21.32
C ALA A 376 29.23 -7.62 -20.18
N ALA A 377 30.31 -6.85 -20.34
CA ALA A 377 31.37 -6.73 -19.35
C ALA A 377 30.97 -5.78 -18.23
N VAL A 378 30.46 -4.62 -18.62
CA VAL A 378 29.88 -3.66 -17.68
C VAL A 378 28.73 -4.31 -16.91
N ARG A 379 27.81 -5.02 -17.57
CA ARG A 379 26.70 -5.78 -16.96
C ARG A 379 27.18 -6.72 -15.88
N LYS A 380 28.15 -7.56 -16.22
CA LYS A 380 28.61 -8.59 -15.31
C LYS A 380 29.41 -8.01 -14.15
N ARG A 381 30.31 -7.05 -14.41
CA ARG A 381 31.07 -6.33 -13.37
C ARG A 381 30.12 -5.66 -12.39
N PHE A 382 29.07 -5.05 -12.92
CA PHE A 382 28.01 -4.44 -12.14
C PHE A 382 27.22 -5.48 -11.30
N LEU A 383 26.86 -6.64 -11.87
CA LEU A 383 26.09 -7.69 -11.18
C LEU A 383 26.89 -8.51 -10.14
N GLN A 384 28.23 -8.46 -10.18
CA GLN A 384 29.10 -9.24 -9.29
C GLN A 384 29.32 -8.60 -7.93
N ASP A 385 29.59 -7.29 -7.91
CA ASP A 385 29.64 -6.51 -6.68
C ASP A 385 29.02 -5.13 -6.96
N PRO A 386 27.67 -5.05 -6.97
CA PRO A 386 26.96 -3.80 -7.19
C PRO A 386 27.30 -2.77 -6.10
N ALA A 387 27.72 -3.19 -4.91
CA ALA A 387 27.95 -2.31 -3.77
C ALA A 387 29.36 -1.69 -3.73
N HIS A 388 30.37 -2.32 -4.36
CA HIS A 388 31.76 -1.85 -4.39
C HIS A 388 32.30 -1.66 -5.81
N LEU A 389 31.55 -0.95 -6.66
CA LEU A 389 32.13 -0.46 -7.90
C LEU A 389 33.30 0.50 -7.60
N PRO A 390 34.38 0.50 -8.41
CA PRO A 390 35.52 1.39 -8.21
C PRO A 390 35.05 2.84 -8.13
N GLY A 391 35.57 3.60 -7.15
CA GLY A 391 35.13 4.97 -6.89
C GLY A 391 35.28 5.92 -8.08
N GLU A 392 36.26 5.69 -8.95
CA GLU A 392 36.43 6.41 -10.22
C GLU A 392 36.96 5.46 -11.31
N TYR A 393 36.35 5.44 -12.49
CA TYR A 393 36.82 4.68 -13.65
C TYR A 393 36.40 5.35 -14.96
N GLU A 394 37.26 5.35 -15.98
CA GLU A 394 36.93 5.86 -17.31
C GLU A 394 36.25 4.79 -18.15
N HIS A 395 35.17 5.13 -18.85
CA HIS A 395 34.43 4.23 -19.70
C HIS A 395 33.82 4.94 -20.92
N GLY A 396 33.68 4.22 -22.03
CA GLY A 396 32.95 4.68 -23.21
C GLY A 396 31.47 4.87 -22.90
N PHE A 397 30.92 6.00 -23.33
CA PHE A 397 29.52 6.35 -23.31
C PHE A 397 29.08 6.66 -24.74
N VAL A 398 28.19 5.83 -25.28
CA VAL A 398 27.68 5.94 -26.64
C VAL A 398 26.30 6.58 -26.59
N ASN A 399 26.15 7.65 -27.35
CA ASN A 399 24.86 8.33 -27.46
C ASN A 399 23.98 7.72 -28.57
N ARG A 400 22.70 8.08 -28.59
CA ARG A 400 21.71 7.65 -29.60
C ARG A 400 22.12 8.01 -31.04
N ARG A 401 22.95 9.05 -31.22
CA ARG A 401 23.49 9.47 -32.52
C ARG A 401 24.69 8.61 -32.95
N GLY A 402 25.14 7.69 -32.10
CA GLY A 402 26.26 6.78 -32.34
C GLY A 402 27.63 7.40 -32.05
N GLU A 403 27.69 8.59 -31.45
CA GLU A 403 28.95 9.22 -31.05
C GLU A 403 29.43 8.61 -29.73
N GLU A 404 30.72 8.29 -29.67
CA GLU A 404 31.35 7.68 -28.51
C GLU A 404 32.15 8.73 -27.73
N LEU A 405 31.72 8.96 -26.50
CA LEU A 405 32.31 9.86 -25.53
C LEU A 405 33.14 9.03 -24.54
N VAL A 406 34.31 9.53 -24.15
CA VAL A 406 35.09 8.92 -23.06
C VAL A 406 34.68 9.62 -21.78
N VAL A 407 34.00 8.91 -20.88
CA VAL A 407 33.44 9.47 -19.64
C VAL A 407 34.11 8.85 -18.42
N ALA A 408 34.60 9.68 -17.51
CA ALA A 408 35.06 9.28 -16.20
C ALA A 408 33.86 9.13 -15.25
N TRP A 409 33.54 7.90 -14.86
CA TRP A 409 32.42 7.52 -14.01
C TRP A 409 32.83 7.36 -12.55
N SER A 410 31.95 7.77 -11.65
CA SER A 410 32.02 7.52 -10.20
C SER A 410 30.67 7.00 -9.73
N ASN A 411 30.67 5.93 -8.94
CA ASN A 411 29.46 5.27 -8.49
C ASN A 411 29.35 5.25 -6.97
N ALA A 412 28.17 5.55 -6.45
CA ALA A 412 27.86 5.50 -5.03
C ALA A 412 26.60 4.64 -4.78
N PRO A 413 26.67 3.62 -3.89
CA PRO A 413 25.50 2.82 -3.52
C PRO A 413 24.57 3.62 -2.59
N LEU A 414 23.29 3.72 -2.95
CA LEU A 414 22.23 4.26 -2.11
C LEU A 414 21.63 3.13 -1.27
N ARG A 415 21.76 3.23 0.06
CA ARG A 415 21.31 2.19 1.01
C ARG A 415 19.94 2.50 1.61
N ASP A 416 19.21 1.47 2.01
CA ASP A 416 17.95 1.58 2.75
C ASP A 416 18.17 1.76 4.27
N GLU A 417 17.07 1.86 5.03
CA GLU A 417 17.09 2.08 6.49
C GLU A 417 17.73 0.92 7.28
N HIS A 418 17.92 -0.27 6.67
CA HIS A 418 18.57 -1.44 7.27
C HIS A 418 20.03 -1.57 6.84
N GLY A 419 20.52 -0.68 5.97
CA GLY A 419 21.90 -0.63 5.49
C GLY A 419 22.15 -1.44 4.20
N ASP A 420 21.12 -2.06 3.63
CA ASP A 420 21.21 -2.83 2.38
C ASP A 420 21.17 -1.90 1.17
N VAL A 421 21.92 -2.20 0.12
CA VAL A 421 21.99 -1.35 -1.08
C VAL A 421 20.69 -1.49 -1.87
N ARG A 422 20.02 -0.36 -2.15
CA ARG A 422 18.76 -0.31 -2.90
C ARG A 422 18.98 0.04 -4.38
N ASN A 423 19.75 1.09 -4.64
CA ASN A 423 20.04 1.61 -5.99
C ASN A 423 21.50 2.07 -6.06
N LEU A 424 21.99 2.32 -7.28
CA LEU A 424 23.28 2.94 -7.53
C LEU A 424 23.12 4.30 -8.19
N ILE A 425 23.82 5.31 -7.67
CA ILE A 425 23.94 6.62 -8.30
C ILE A 425 25.28 6.68 -9.03
N CYS A 426 25.24 6.89 -10.34
CA CYS A 426 26.39 6.95 -11.24
C CYS A 426 26.56 8.38 -11.76
N GLY A 427 27.71 9.00 -11.50
CA GLY A 427 28.10 10.32 -11.99
C GLY A 427 29.23 10.24 -13.02
N GLY A 428 29.08 10.88 -14.18
CA GLY A 428 30.03 10.82 -15.29
C GLY A 428 30.52 12.18 -15.79
N LEU A 429 31.82 12.32 -16.09
CA LEU A 429 32.43 13.51 -16.70
C LEU A 429 33.11 13.19 -18.05
N ASP A 430 32.79 13.92 -19.12
CA ASP A 430 33.40 13.73 -20.45
C ASP A 430 34.85 14.25 -20.53
N VAL A 431 35.79 13.41 -21.00
CA VAL A 431 37.23 13.67 -21.14
C VAL A 431 37.78 13.44 -22.56
N THR A 432 36.91 13.37 -23.57
CA THR A 432 37.22 12.91 -24.94
C THR A 432 38.33 13.71 -25.66
N GLU A 433 38.29 15.03 -25.61
CA GLU A 433 39.19 15.90 -26.41
C GLU A 433 40.65 15.84 -25.93
N ARG A 434 40.85 15.79 -24.62
CA ARG A 434 42.17 15.77 -23.98
C ARG A 434 43.00 14.55 -24.40
N LYS A 435 42.36 13.40 -24.61
CA LYS A 435 43.05 12.14 -24.93
C LYS A 435 43.47 11.99 -26.39
N ARG A 436 42.92 12.75 -27.35
CA ARG A 436 43.23 12.54 -28.79
C ARG A 436 44.65 12.99 -29.19
N ARG A 437 45.16 14.10 -28.65
CA ARG A 437 46.45 14.70 -29.08
C ARG A 437 47.70 14.00 -28.57
N GLU A 438 47.74 13.63 -27.29
CA GLU A 438 48.91 12.94 -26.71
C GLU A 438 49.18 11.59 -27.39
N ARG A 439 48.14 10.99 -27.96
CA ARG A 439 48.24 9.69 -28.61
C ARG A 439 48.94 9.75 -29.97
N GLU A 440 48.96 10.87 -30.69
CA GLU A 440 49.35 10.88 -32.11
C GLU A 440 50.87 10.84 -32.35
N LEU A 441 51.65 11.63 -31.60
CA LEU A 441 53.12 11.70 -31.75
C LEU A 441 53.85 10.53 -31.08
N ALA A 442 53.36 10.04 -29.94
CA ALA A 442 53.86 8.80 -29.36
C ALA A 442 53.59 7.63 -30.31
N ARG A 443 52.42 7.63 -30.99
CA ARG A 443 52.05 6.58 -31.94
C ARG A 443 53.05 6.43 -33.07
N GLU A 444 53.60 7.46 -33.70
CA GLU A 444 54.42 7.26 -34.92
C GLU A 444 55.79 6.59 -34.65
N ARG A 445 56.53 7.07 -33.64
CA ARG A 445 57.83 6.49 -33.26
C ARG A 445 57.67 5.15 -32.57
N ASP A 446 56.68 5.02 -31.68
CA ASP A 446 56.34 3.72 -31.13
C ASP A 446 55.80 2.82 -32.24
N PHE A 447 55.13 3.32 -33.28
CA PHE A 447 54.63 2.52 -34.39
C PHE A 447 55.76 1.87 -35.17
N LEU A 448 56.84 2.55 -35.58
CA LEU A 448 57.93 1.88 -36.31
C LEU A 448 58.70 0.86 -35.46
N ARG A 449 58.98 1.19 -34.20
CA ARG A 449 59.64 0.26 -33.27
C ARG A 449 58.72 -0.90 -32.90
N THR A 450 57.44 -0.63 -32.69
CA THR A 450 56.40 -1.64 -32.47
C THR A 450 56.20 -2.46 -33.73
N VAL A 451 56.28 -1.91 -34.94
CA VAL A 451 56.16 -2.69 -36.18
C VAL A 451 57.31 -3.70 -36.26
N ALA A 452 58.55 -3.29 -35.98
CA ALA A 452 59.68 -4.21 -35.90
C ALA A 452 59.56 -5.22 -34.74
N ASP A 453 59.19 -4.77 -33.52
CA ASP A 453 59.08 -5.60 -32.30
C ASP A 453 57.82 -6.50 -32.26
N ALA A 454 56.76 -6.11 -32.95
CA ALA A 454 55.51 -6.85 -33.09
C ALA A 454 55.52 -7.76 -34.31
N THR A 455 56.44 -7.54 -35.25
CA THR A 455 56.69 -8.52 -36.31
C THR A 455 57.21 -9.80 -35.64
N PRO A 456 56.47 -10.93 -35.73
CA PRO A 456 56.87 -12.18 -35.09
C PRO A 456 58.14 -12.76 -35.69
N SER A 457 58.46 -12.34 -36.91
CA SER A 457 59.68 -12.71 -37.58
C SER A 457 60.89 -12.25 -36.80
N LEU A 458 61.87 -13.12 -36.66
CA LEU A 458 63.18 -12.86 -36.12
C LEU A 458 63.92 -11.95 -37.09
N LEU A 459 64.15 -10.70 -36.70
CA LEU A 459 64.92 -9.74 -37.50
C LEU A 459 66.30 -9.61 -36.86
N VAL A 460 67.35 -9.75 -37.67
CA VAL A 460 68.74 -9.48 -37.28
C VAL A 460 69.50 -8.87 -38.44
N VAL A 461 70.26 -7.80 -38.19
CA VAL A 461 71.13 -7.18 -39.19
C VAL A 461 72.58 -7.56 -38.95
N VAL A 462 73.25 -8.07 -39.99
CA VAL A 462 74.65 -8.50 -39.95
C VAL A 462 75.50 -7.80 -41.00
N ASP A 463 76.80 -7.69 -40.77
CA ASP A 463 77.79 -7.23 -41.75
C ASP A 463 78.25 -8.36 -42.71
N ASP A 464 79.18 -8.01 -43.59
CA ASP A 464 79.77 -8.91 -44.60
C ASP A 464 80.56 -10.08 -44.00
N THR A 465 80.98 -9.97 -42.74
CA THR A 465 81.61 -11.05 -41.98
C THR A 465 80.61 -11.96 -41.27
N GLY A 466 79.32 -11.61 -41.29
CA GLY A 466 78.25 -12.31 -40.56
C GLY A 466 78.19 -11.93 -39.07
N THR A 467 78.71 -10.76 -38.70
CA THR A 467 78.68 -10.22 -37.34
C THR A 467 77.49 -9.28 -37.17
N VAL A 468 76.76 -9.38 -36.06
CA VAL A 468 75.58 -8.54 -35.81
C VAL A 468 76.00 -7.09 -35.52
N VAL A 469 75.42 -6.15 -36.26
CA VAL A 469 75.75 -4.71 -36.19
C VAL A 469 74.62 -3.91 -35.55
N GLY A 470 74.97 -2.91 -34.73
CA GLY A 470 74.00 -2.04 -34.04
C GLY A 470 73.06 -2.78 -33.08
N ASN A 471 72.10 -2.07 -32.47
CA ASN A 471 71.04 -2.69 -31.67
C ASN A 471 69.92 -3.24 -32.58
N SER A 472 70.32 -4.03 -33.58
CA SER A 472 69.55 -4.33 -34.79
C SER A 472 68.97 -5.75 -34.76
N VAL A 473 68.51 -6.19 -33.59
CA VAL A 473 67.61 -7.32 -33.48
C VAL A 473 66.27 -6.82 -32.97
N ASN A 474 65.18 -7.41 -33.45
CA ASN A 474 63.86 -7.09 -32.93
C ASN A 474 63.53 -7.92 -31.69
N ARG A 475 62.50 -7.52 -30.96
CA ARG A 475 62.01 -8.27 -29.80
C ARG A 475 61.55 -9.70 -30.14
N GLY A 476 61.16 -9.96 -31.40
CA GLY A 476 60.86 -11.30 -31.90
C GLY A 476 62.08 -12.22 -31.83
N PHE A 477 63.24 -11.74 -32.29
CA PHE A 477 64.51 -12.45 -32.18
C PHE A 477 64.92 -12.70 -30.72
N GLU A 478 64.86 -11.66 -29.87
CA GLU A 478 65.26 -11.77 -28.46
C GLU A 478 64.42 -12.79 -27.68
N ARG A 479 63.10 -12.80 -27.91
CA ARG A 479 62.20 -13.75 -27.22
C ARG A 479 62.40 -15.18 -27.68
N THR A 480 62.56 -15.39 -28.98
CA THR A 480 62.58 -16.74 -29.56
C THR A 480 63.94 -17.41 -29.38
N ILE A 481 65.03 -16.66 -29.60
CA ILE A 481 66.41 -17.19 -29.53
C ILE A 481 67.03 -16.93 -28.15
N GLY A 482 66.51 -15.98 -27.37
CA GLY A 482 66.90 -15.76 -25.98
C GLY A 482 68.17 -14.92 -25.80
N TRP A 483 68.77 -14.43 -26.88
CA TRP A 483 69.90 -13.51 -26.83
C TRP A 483 69.40 -12.06 -26.92
N SER A 484 69.83 -11.20 -26.00
CA SER A 484 69.47 -9.78 -26.05
C SER A 484 70.25 -9.05 -27.14
N ALA A 485 69.70 -7.93 -27.60
CA ALA A 485 70.31 -7.08 -28.63
C ALA A 485 71.72 -6.62 -28.24
N GLY A 486 71.93 -6.29 -26.95
CA GLY A 486 73.24 -5.90 -26.44
C GLY A 486 74.27 -7.03 -26.41
N GLU A 487 73.83 -8.29 -26.26
CA GLU A 487 74.73 -9.45 -26.22
C GLU A 487 75.03 -10.03 -27.60
N MET A 488 74.13 -9.82 -28.55
CA MET A 488 74.35 -10.18 -29.95
C MET A 488 75.25 -9.18 -30.66
N LEU A 489 75.27 -7.91 -30.23
CA LEU A 489 76.11 -6.88 -30.84
C LEU A 489 77.59 -7.33 -30.89
N GLY A 490 78.16 -7.38 -32.10
CA GLY A 490 79.55 -7.83 -32.31
C GLY A 490 79.74 -9.35 -32.27
N ARG A 491 78.68 -10.14 -32.09
CA ARG A 491 78.71 -11.61 -32.13
C ARG A 491 78.45 -12.13 -33.54
N SER A 492 79.09 -13.25 -33.90
CA SER A 492 78.79 -13.92 -35.16
C SER A 492 77.41 -14.57 -35.11
N PHE A 493 76.54 -14.19 -36.03
CA PHE A 493 75.20 -14.78 -36.20
C PHE A 493 75.25 -16.28 -36.46
N ILE A 494 76.33 -16.76 -37.11
CA ILE A 494 76.55 -18.17 -37.44
C ILE A 494 76.63 -19.06 -36.19
N SER A 495 77.01 -18.51 -35.04
CA SER A 495 77.08 -19.23 -33.77
C SER A 495 75.73 -19.74 -33.24
N LEU A 496 74.62 -19.32 -33.86
CA LEU A 496 73.26 -19.76 -33.48
C LEU A 496 72.83 -21.03 -34.20
N PHE A 497 73.61 -21.53 -35.16
CA PHE A 497 73.26 -22.74 -35.90
C PHE A 497 73.93 -23.96 -35.26
N ARG A 498 73.36 -25.15 -35.49
CA ARG A 498 74.04 -26.39 -35.14
C ARG A 498 75.36 -26.53 -35.90
N ASP A 499 76.30 -27.29 -35.36
CA ASP A 499 77.62 -27.46 -35.96
C ASP A 499 77.55 -28.05 -37.39
N ASP A 500 76.58 -28.94 -37.65
CA ASP A 500 76.31 -29.54 -38.96
C ASP A 500 75.61 -28.58 -39.95
N GLU A 501 74.94 -27.53 -39.45
CA GLU A 501 74.21 -26.54 -40.26
C GLU A 501 75.00 -25.22 -40.46
N SER A 502 76.08 -25.01 -39.71
CA SER A 502 76.89 -23.78 -39.71
C SER A 502 77.54 -23.42 -41.05
N TYR A 503 77.90 -24.42 -41.87
CA TYR A 503 78.43 -24.20 -43.22
C TYR A 503 77.37 -23.59 -44.15
N TYR A 504 76.16 -24.13 -44.13
CA TYR A 504 75.05 -23.66 -44.97
C TYR A 504 74.53 -22.29 -44.52
N ALA A 505 74.59 -22.00 -43.22
CA ALA A 505 74.28 -20.67 -42.68
C ALA A 505 75.24 -19.60 -43.22
N ARG A 506 76.56 -19.86 -43.22
CA ARG A 506 77.56 -18.93 -43.80
C ARG A 506 77.31 -18.66 -45.27
N LEU A 507 77.03 -19.71 -46.05
CA LEU A 507 76.72 -19.57 -47.46
C LEU A 507 75.44 -18.75 -47.70
N GLY A 508 74.43 -18.92 -46.85
CA GLY A 508 73.16 -18.17 -46.91
C GLY A 508 73.29 -16.69 -46.54
N VAL A 509 74.20 -16.33 -45.62
CA VAL A 509 74.48 -14.91 -45.32
C VAL A 509 75.35 -14.28 -46.40
N ALA A 510 76.39 -14.99 -46.85
CA ALA A 510 77.29 -14.49 -47.91
C ALA A 510 76.57 -14.27 -49.25
N SER A 511 75.48 -15.01 -49.54
CA SER A 511 74.72 -14.83 -50.77
C SER A 511 74.09 -13.44 -50.90
N ALA A 512 73.73 -12.80 -49.78
CA ALA A 512 73.17 -11.44 -49.77
C ALA A 512 74.17 -10.38 -50.28
N PHE A 513 75.47 -10.60 -50.08
CA PHE A 513 76.52 -9.66 -50.51
C PHE A 513 77.03 -9.91 -51.94
N ASN A 514 76.75 -11.10 -52.49
CA ASN A 514 77.25 -11.51 -53.81
C ASN A 514 76.19 -11.39 -54.93
N GLY A 515 75.07 -10.70 -54.68
CA GLY A 515 74.03 -10.47 -55.69
C GLY A 515 73.21 -11.71 -56.07
N VAL A 516 73.18 -12.73 -55.20
CA VAL A 516 72.36 -13.94 -55.38
C VAL A 516 70.96 -13.66 -54.81
N GLU A 517 69.90 -14.10 -55.50
CA GLU A 517 68.52 -13.93 -55.01
C GLU A 517 68.30 -14.58 -53.63
N PRO A 518 67.60 -13.93 -52.69
CA PRO A 518 67.28 -14.51 -51.40
C PRO A 518 66.46 -15.79 -51.53
N ALA A 519 66.98 -16.90 -50.98
CA ALA A 519 66.28 -18.18 -50.95
C ALA A 519 65.93 -18.55 -49.49
N GLU A 520 64.67 -18.97 -49.28
CA GLU A 520 64.17 -19.42 -47.97
C GLU A 520 64.84 -20.73 -47.56
N ARG A 521 65.26 -20.79 -46.29
CA ARG A 521 65.96 -21.93 -45.69
C ARG A 521 65.31 -22.29 -44.37
N ILE A 522 65.12 -23.58 -44.11
CA ILE A 522 64.67 -24.07 -42.80
C ILE A 522 65.89 -24.61 -42.05
N SER A 523 66.13 -24.11 -40.85
CA SER A 523 67.29 -24.52 -40.04
C SER A 523 66.95 -24.50 -38.55
N HIS A 524 67.74 -25.24 -37.78
CA HIS A 524 67.60 -25.32 -36.33
C HIS A 524 68.48 -24.26 -35.68
N TRP A 525 67.83 -23.31 -35.03
CA TRP A 525 68.51 -22.24 -34.33
C TRP A 525 68.60 -22.59 -32.84
N CYS A 526 69.83 -22.63 -32.35
CA CYS A 526 70.17 -22.83 -30.96
C CYS A 526 69.83 -21.58 -30.15
N THR A 527 68.93 -21.76 -29.21
CA THR A 527 68.58 -20.73 -28.23
C THR A 527 69.68 -20.60 -27.17
N ARG A 528 69.74 -19.45 -26.50
CA ARG A 528 70.65 -19.21 -25.37
C ARG A 528 70.51 -20.25 -24.26
N ALA A 529 69.30 -20.74 -24.02
CA ALA A 529 68.99 -21.70 -22.96
C ALA A 529 69.35 -23.16 -23.34
N GLY A 530 69.96 -23.38 -24.52
CA GLY A 530 70.35 -24.70 -25.01
C GLY A 530 69.21 -25.50 -25.67
N GLY A 531 68.02 -24.91 -25.85
CA GLY A 531 66.94 -25.50 -26.65
C GLY A 531 67.05 -25.16 -28.13
N GLU A 532 66.37 -25.90 -29.00
CA GLU A 532 66.34 -25.67 -30.45
C GLU A 532 64.98 -25.09 -30.88
N ARG A 533 65.01 -24.18 -31.86
CA ARG A 533 63.82 -23.65 -32.56
C ARG A 533 63.94 -23.91 -34.06
N VAL A 534 62.84 -24.27 -34.69
CA VAL A 534 62.81 -24.48 -36.14
C VAL A 534 62.45 -23.17 -36.81
N ILE A 535 63.41 -22.55 -37.50
CA ILE A 535 63.26 -21.23 -38.10
C ILE A 535 63.35 -21.35 -39.63
N ALA A 536 62.35 -20.83 -40.32
CA ALA A 536 62.39 -20.59 -41.77
C ALA A 536 62.93 -19.17 -42.02
N TRP A 537 64.05 -18.99 -42.71
CA TRP A 537 64.75 -17.71 -42.79
C TRP A 537 65.33 -17.37 -44.18
N THR A 538 65.49 -16.06 -44.42
CA THR A 538 66.11 -15.47 -45.62
C THR A 538 67.11 -14.38 -45.21
N ALA A 539 68.09 -14.10 -46.09
CA ALA A 539 69.03 -12.99 -45.92
C ALA A 539 69.00 -12.07 -47.16
N THR A 540 68.79 -10.77 -46.94
CA THR A 540 68.58 -9.77 -48.00
C THR A 540 69.52 -8.57 -47.78
N PRO A 541 70.18 -8.03 -48.82
CA PRO A 541 71.03 -6.85 -48.67
C PRO A 541 70.23 -5.56 -48.40
N ILE A 542 70.72 -4.72 -47.49
CA ILE A 542 70.21 -3.38 -47.16
C ILE A 542 71.37 -2.37 -47.07
N ILE A 543 71.08 -1.08 -47.28
CA ILE A 543 72.06 0.00 -47.16
C ILE A 543 71.71 0.86 -45.94
N ASP A 544 72.68 1.12 -45.05
CA ASP A 544 72.48 2.00 -43.90
C ASP A 544 72.51 3.50 -44.27
N GLY A 545 72.16 4.39 -43.33
CA GLY A 545 72.17 5.85 -43.54
C GLY A 545 73.56 6.44 -43.83
N GLU A 546 74.63 5.65 -43.68
CA GLU A 546 76.03 6.01 -43.96
C GLU A 546 76.55 5.39 -45.27
N GLY A 547 75.72 4.62 -45.99
CA GLY A 547 76.06 4.01 -47.28
C GLY A 547 76.74 2.64 -47.24
N ARG A 548 76.82 1.98 -46.08
CA ARG A 548 77.40 0.62 -45.96
C ARG A 548 76.39 -0.46 -46.33
N SER A 549 76.86 -1.50 -47.01
CA SER A 549 76.07 -2.69 -47.34
C SER A 549 76.02 -3.63 -46.13
N LEU A 550 74.81 -3.95 -45.67
CA LEU A 550 74.51 -4.88 -44.57
C LEU A 550 73.53 -5.96 -45.07
N ALA A 551 73.40 -7.06 -44.34
CA ALA A 551 72.38 -8.08 -44.62
C ALA A 551 71.32 -8.08 -43.51
N LEU A 552 70.05 -7.88 -43.89
CA LEU A 552 68.89 -8.13 -43.04
C LEU A 552 68.49 -9.60 -43.16
N VAL A 553 68.62 -10.33 -42.06
CA VAL A 553 68.12 -11.69 -41.93
C VAL A 553 66.72 -11.65 -41.30
N ILE A 554 65.76 -12.28 -41.96
CA ILE A 554 64.38 -12.41 -41.49
C ILE A 554 64.09 -13.90 -41.30
N GLY A 555 63.71 -14.32 -40.10
CA GLY A 555 63.33 -15.70 -39.78
C GLY A 555 61.89 -15.80 -39.26
N ALA A 556 61.19 -16.91 -39.45
CA ALA A 556 59.87 -17.18 -38.88
C ALA A 556 59.91 -18.49 -38.09
N ASP A 557 59.48 -18.44 -36.82
CA ASP A 557 59.34 -19.64 -35.97
C ASP A 557 58.07 -20.42 -36.37
N VAL A 558 58.26 -21.66 -36.83
CA VAL A 558 57.16 -22.53 -37.28
C VAL A 558 56.80 -23.62 -36.26
N THR A 559 57.24 -23.50 -35.00
CA THR A 559 57.08 -24.54 -33.96
C THR A 559 55.62 -24.77 -33.53
N ASP A 560 54.85 -23.72 -33.23
CA ASP A 560 53.47 -23.84 -32.67
C ASP A 560 52.40 -24.19 -33.71
N ARG A 561 52.61 -23.82 -34.98
CA ARG A 561 51.68 -24.14 -36.07
C ARG A 561 51.52 -25.64 -36.20
N GLU A 562 52.64 -26.35 -36.06
CA GLU A 562 52.66 -27.82 -36.04
C GLU A 562 51.99 -28.39 -34.78
N ARG A 563 51.88 -27.62 -33.69
CA ARG A 563 51.28 -28.07 -32.41
C ARG A 563 49.75 -27.87 -32.32
N ARG A 564 49.19 -26.72 -32.72
CA ARG A 564 47.74 -26.42 -32.58
C ARG A 564 46.83 -27.27 -33.46
N ALA A 565 47.32 -27.69 -34.62
CA ALA A 565 46.61 -28.64 -35.47
C ALA A 565 46.27 -29.94 -34.73
N ALA A 566 47.00 -30.28 -33.66
CA ALA A 566 46.72 -31.43 -32.83
C ALA A 566 45.62 -31.21 -31.78
N GLU A 567 45.43 -29.99 -31.25
CA GLU A 567 44.54 -29.72 -30.10
C GLU A 567 43.06 -29.56 -30.48
N LEU A 568 42.74 -28.92 -31.61
CA LEU A 568 41.36 -28.71 -32.08
C LEU A 568 40.56 -30.02 -32.16
N ARG A 569 41.23 -31.08 -32.63
CA ARG A 569 40.66 -32.42 -32.72
C ARG A 569 40.16 -32.95 -31.37
N SER A 570 40.80 -32.57 -30.26
CA SER A 570 40.44 -33.05 -28.93
C SER A 570 39.20 -32.37 -28.33
N SER A 571 38.88 -31.14 -28.72
CA SER A 571 37.76 -30.39 -28.14
C SER A 571 36.39 -30.80 -28.70
N GLU A 572 36.33 -31.13 -29.99
CA GLU A 572 35.07 -31.53 -30.65
C GLU A 572 34.48 -32.81 -30.03
N GLU A 573 35.35 -33.75 -29.65
CA GLU A 573 34.95 -34.99 -28.98
C GLU A 573 34.28 -34.73 -27.62
N ARG A 574 34.76 -33.73 -26.86
CA ARG A 574 34.24 -33.40 -25.53
C ARG A 574 32.81 -32.86 -25.56
N LEU A 575 32.48 -31.99 -26.53
CA LEU A 575 31.15 -31.40 -26.65
C LEU A 575 30.09 -32.43 -27.06
N ARG A 576 30.46 -33.37 -27.92
CA ARG A 576 29.56 -34.47 -28.32
C ARG A 576 29.12 -35.29 -27.11
N ALA A 577 30.06 -35.67 -26.24
CA ALA A 577 29.77 -36.44 -25.03
C ALA A 577 28.79 -35.74 -24.07
N ALA A 578 28.90 -34.41 -23.91
CA ALA A 578 28.03 -33.66 -23.00
C ALA A 578 26.55 -33.62 -23.45
N ILE A 579 26.30 -33.49 -24.75
CA ILE A 579 24.93 -33.45 -25.31
C ILE A 579 24.24 -34.81 -25.17
N GLU A 580 24.98 -35.89 -25.39
CA GLU A 580 24.45 -37.26 -25.31
C GLU A 580 24.09 -37.66 -23.86
N ALA A 581 24.85 -37.19 -22.87
CA ALA A 581 24.63 -37.52 -21.45
C ALA A 581 23.60 -36.62 -20.72
N SER A 582 23.03 -35.61 -21.37
CA SER A 582 22.10 -34.67 -20.70
C SER A 582 20.80 -35.35 -20.24
N PRO A 583 20.26 -35.03 -19.05
CA PRO A 583 18.95 -35.51 -18.59
C PRO A 583 17.77 -34.67 -19.14
N VAL A 584 18.05 -33.52 -19.75
CA VAL A 584 17.04 -32.62 -20.34
C VAL A 584 16.92 -32.91 -21.82
N ALA A 585 15.70 -32.91 -22.35
CA ALA A 585 15.46 -33.05 -23.78
C ALA A 585 16.02 -31.84 -24.52
N ILE A 586 17.02 -32.05 -25.36
CA ILE A 586 17.64 -31.05 -26.21
C ILE A 586 17.22 -31.34 -27.65
N VAL A 587 16.59 -30.34 -28.25
CA VAL A 587 16.08 -30.40 -29.62
C VAL A 587 16.65 -29.21 -30.38
N GLU A 588 17.24 -29.47 -31.54
CA GLU A 588 17.60 -28.41 -32.47
C GLU A 588 16.60 -28.39 -33.61
N TYR A 589 16.17 -27.18 -33.96
CA TYR A 589 15.27 -26.91 -35.06
C TYR A 589 15.94 -25.99 -36.06
N ALA A 590 15.84 -26.33 -37.34
CA ALA A 590 16.17 -25.41 -38.43
C ALA A 590 15.18 -24.24 -38.48
N LEU A 591 15.51 -23.23 -39.30
CA LEU A 591 14.67 -22.05 -39.50
C LEU A 591 13.34 -22.32 -40.23
N ASP A 592 13.08 -23.54 -40.67
CA ASP A 592 11.81 -23.99 -41.24
C ASP A 592 11.00 -24.86 -40.25
N ASP A 593 11.41 -24.85 -38.97
CA ASP A 593 10.87 -25.66 -37.86
C ASP A 593 11.09 -27.18 -38.00
N THR A 594 11.95 -27.59 -38.92
CA THR A 594 12.38 -28.98 -39.05
C THR A 594 13.35 -29.35 -37.93
N ILE A 595 13.13 -30.48 -37.27
CA ILE A 595 14.05 -30.97 -36.22
C ILE A 595 15.34 -31.47 -36.88
N THR A 596 16.50 -30.90 -36.51
CA THR A 596 17.83 -31.30 -37.00
C THR A 596 18.60 -32.14 -35.97
N ARG A 597 18.29 -31.99 -34.68
CA ARG A 597 18.92 -32.77 -33.62
C ARG A 597 17.92 -33.15 -32.54
N TRP A 598 18.07 -34.38 -32.06
CA TRP A 598 17.22 -34.96 -31.03
C TRP A 598 18.11 -35.81 -30.12
N ASN A 599 18.42 -35.31 -28.92
CA ASN A 599 19.31 -36.04 -28.00
C ASN A 599 18.58 -37.22 -27.30
N PRO A 600 19.31 -38.15 -26.65
CA PRO A 600 18.71 -39.32 -25.99
C PRO A 600 17.67 -38.98 -24.89
N ALA A 601 17.77 -37.83 -24.23
CA ALA A 601 16.75 -37.41 -23.27
C ALA A 601 15.44 -36.99 -23.94
N SER A 602 15.50 -36.39 -25.13
CA SER A 602 14.30 -36.08 -25.92
C SER A 602 13.51 -37.36 -26.26
N GLU A 603 14.21 -38.46 -26.56
CA GLU A 603 13.57 -39.76 -26.76
C GLU A 603 12.88 -40.27 -25.50
N ARG A 604 13.53 -40.19 -24.33
CA ARG A 604 12.96 -40.63 -23.05
C ARG A 604 11.76 -39.80 -22.61
N ILE A 605 11.81 -38.47 -22.77
CA ILE A 605 10.78 -37.55 -22.28
C ILE A 605 9.53 -37.58 -23.17
N PHE A 606 9.70 -37.59 -24.50
CA PHE A 606 8.60 -37.52 -25.45
C PHE A 606 8.18 -38.86 -26.05
N GLY A 607 9.03 -39.90 -25.96
CA GLY A 607 8.74 -41.25 -26.45
C GLY A 607 8.95 -41.48 -27.95
N TRP A 608 9.48 -40.48 -28.67
CA TRP A 608 9.81 -40.59 -30.09
C TRP A 608 11.32 -40.77 -30.28
N SER A 609 11.73 -41.71 -31.12
CA SER A 609 13.15 -41.85 -31.47
C SER A 609 13.62 -40.72 -32.42
N ALA A 610 14.91 -40.41 -32.41
CA ALA A 610 15.51 -39.39 -33.26
C ALA A 610 15.23 -39.65 -34.75
N GLU A 611 15.27 -40.92 -35.17
CA GLU A 611 15.00 -41.35 -36.55
C GLU A 611 13.54 -41.06 -37.00
N GLU A 612 12.58 -41.03 -36.07
CA GLU A 612 11.16 -40.81 -36.36
C GLU A 612 10.77 -39.32 -36.45
N VAL A 613 11.65 -38.42 -35.99
CA VAL A 613 11.36 -36.99 -35.82
C VAL A 613 12.36 -36.07 -36.51
N ILE A 614 13.62 -36.48 -36.69
CA ILE A 614 14.60 -35.70 -37.45
C ILE A 614 14.13 -35.58 -38.90
N GLY A 615 14.18 -34.37 -39.46
CA GLY A 615 13.65 -34.07 -40.78
C GLY A 615 12.14 -33.83 -40.83
N GLY A 616 11.42 -33.99 -39.70
CA GLY A 616 10.00 -33.68 -39.55
C GLY A 616 9.73 -32.49 -38.63
N THR A 617 8.44 -32.22 -38.38
CA THR A 617 7.97 -31.14 -37.49
C THR A 617 7.71 -31.64 -36.06
N ALA A 618 7.56 -30.70 -35.12
CA ALA A 618 7.39 -30.96 -33.69
C ALA A 618 6.08 -31.71 -33.32
N LYS A 619 6.11 -33.05 -33.35
CA LYS A 619 4.97 -33.92 -32.98
C LYS A 619 4.57 -33.88 -31.50
N HIS A 620 5.45 -33.38 -30.62
CA HIS A 620 5.19 -33.28 -29.18
C HIS A 620 4.35 -32.04 -28.79
N GLN A 621 4.00 -31.18 -29.76
CA GLN A 621 3.15 -30.02 -29.53
C GLN A 621 1.66 -30.41 -29.52
N PRO A 622 0.86 -30.02 -28.52
CA PRO A 622 -0.58 -30.24 -28.53
C PRO A 622 -1.26 -29.38 -29.62
N PRO A 623 -2.24 -29.92 -30.38
CA PRO A 623 -2.88 -29.21 -31.50
C PRO A 623 -3.53 -27.87 -31.10
N GLU A 624 -4.09 -27.80 -29.89
CA GLU A 624 -4.73 -26.61 -29.32
C GLU A 624 -3.74 -25.47 -28.96
N ARG A 625 -2.43 -25.73 -28.97
CA ARG A 625 -1.39 -24.71 -28.65
C ARG A 625 -0.39 -24.48 -29.77
N LEU A 626 -0.76 -24.75 -31.03
CA LEU A 626 0.12 -24.50 -32.18
C LEU A 626 0.48 -23.00 -32.34
N ALA A 627 -0.44 -22.10 -31.98
CA ALA A 627 -0.20 -20.65 -32.01
C ALA A 627 0.88 -20.20 -31.00
N GLU A 628 0.95 -20.84 -29.83
CA GLU A 628 1.99 -20.59 -28.82
C GLU A 628 3.36 -20.98 -29.36
N LEU A 629 3.47 -22.13 -30.04
CA LEU A 629 4.71 -22.60 -30.63
C LEU A 629 5.21 -21.65 -31.73
N ALA A 630 4.31 -21.21 -32.62
CA ALA A 630 4.65 -20.27 -33.68
C ALA A 630 5.20 -18.94 -33.14
N GLU A 631 4.61 -18.45 -32.05
CA GLU A 631 5.08 -17.23 -31.39
C GLU A 631 6.45 -17.42 -30.71
N LEU A 632 6.65 -18.55 -30.02
CA LEU A 632 7.94 -18.87 -29.40
C LEU A 632 9.05 -19.04 -30.46
N PHE A 633 8.76 -19.69 -31.59
CA PHE A 633 9.71 -19.81 -32.70
C PHE A 633 9.99 -18.46 -33.36
N ARG A 634 8.97 -17.61 -33.55
CA ARG A 634 9.16 -16.25 -34.05
C ARG A 634 10.12 -15.46 -33.15
N ARG A 635 9.95 -15.53 -31.84
CA ARG A 635 10.82 -14.88 -30.84
C ARG A 635 12.26 -15.37 -30.94
N VAL A 636 12.48 -16.68 -31.04
CA VAL A 636 13.84 -17.25 -31.10
C VAL A 636 14.51 -16.99 -32.45
N ARG A 637 13.76 -17.02 -33.55
CA ARG A 637 14.26 -16.60 -34.87
C ARG A 637 14.61 -15.11 -34.91
N ALA A 638 13.86 -14.28 -34.19
CA ALA A 638 14.22 -12.89 -33.94
C ALA A 638 15.45 -12.74 -33.01
N GLY A 639 16.01 -13.86 -32.54
CA GLY A 639 17.24 -13.92 -31.76
C GLY A 639 17.02 -13.96 -30.25
N GLU A 640 15.77 -14.03 -29.79
CA GLU A 640 15.43 -14.00 -28.37
C GLU A 640 15.74 -15.35 -27.70
N VAL A 641 16.34 -15.28 -26.51
CA VAL A 641 16.45 -16.42 -25.60
C VAL A 641 15.33 -16.32 -24.59
N TYR A 642 14.53 -17.37 -24.47
CA TYR A 642 13.54 -17.47 -23.40
C TYR A 642 13.82 -18.69 -22.53
N THR A 643 13.46 -18.58 -21.25
CA THR A 643 13.62 -19.64 -20.26
C THR A 643 12.39 -19.67 -19.36
N GLY A 644 12.10 -20.81 -18.74
CA GLY A 644 11.03 -20.90 -17.75
C GLY A 644 9.61 -20.88 -18.31
N VAL A 645 9.42 -21.06 -19.63
CA VAL A 645 8.07 -21.07 -20.22
C VAL A 645 7.42 -22.41 -19.90
N GLU A 646 6.54 -22.42 -18.90
CA GLU A 646 5.76 -23.59 -18.55
C GLU A 646 4.68 -23.84 -19.59
N SER A 647 4.71 -25.02 -20.19
CA SER A 647 3.71 -25.42 -21.16
C SER A 647 3.43 -26.91 -21.07
N ARG A 648 2.49 -27.37 -21.89
CA ARG A 648 2.05 -28.75 -21.92
C ARG A 648 2.48 -29.39 -23.24
N ARG A 649 3.06 -30.57 -23.19
CA ARG A 649 3.43 -31.36 -24.38
C ARG A 649 2.74 -32.71 -24.36
N ILE A 650 2.70 -33.34 -25.53
CA ILE A 650 2.10 -34.66 -25.73
C ILE A 650 3.22 -35.66 -26.04
N ARG A 651 3.20 -36.80 -25.36
CA ARG A 651 4.07 -37.94 -25.63
C ARG A 651 3.52 -38.77 -26.80
N LYS A 652 4.34 -39.65 -27.37
CA LYS A 652 3.92 -40.56 -28.46
C LYS A 652 2.69 -41.42 -28.11
N ASP A 653 2.54 -41.79 -26.84
CA ASP A 653 1.41 -42.57 -26.31
C ASP A 653 0.12 -41.74 -26.08
N GLY A 654 0.16 -40.44 -26.38
CA GLY A 654 -0.95 -39.51 -26.18
C GLY A 654 -1.03 -38.91 -24.77
N ALA A 655 -0.16 -39.33 -23.84
CA ALA A 655 -0.14 -38.78 -22.49
C ALA A 655 0.37 -37.34 -22.49
N SER A 656 -0.22 -36.52 -21.61
CA SER A 656 0.19 -35.13 -21.47
C SER A 656 1.24 -34.96 -20.37
N ILE A 657 2.29 -34.21 -20.67
CA ILE A 657 3.35 -33.85 -19.73
C ILE A 657 3.43 -32.34 -19.55
N ASN A 658 3.75 -31.90 -18.34
CA ASN A 658 4.09 -30.51 -18.10
C ASN A 658 5.59 -30.36 -18.29
N VAL A 659 5.97 -29.44 -19.16
CA VAL A 659 7.37 -29.14 -19.43
C VAL A 659 7.65 -27.67 -19.20
N GLU A 660 8.88 -27.40 -18.78
CA GLU A 660 9.44 -26.06 -18.77
C GLU A 660 10.38 -25.93 -19.97
N ILE A 661 10.15 -24.89 -20.77
CA ILE A 661 10.79 -24.71 -22.07
C ILE A 661 11.77 -23.56 -21.99
N SER A 662 12.98 -23.83 -22.44
CA SER A 662 13.99 -22.82 -22.68
C SER A 662 14.49 -22.95 -24.11
N ALA A 663 14.61 -21.86 -24.86
CA ALA A 663 15.13 -21.94 -26.22
C ALA A 663 16.07 -20.77 -26.52
N ALA A 664 17.06 -21.05 -27.36
CA ALA A 664 18.09 -20.10 -27.77
C ALA A 664 18.43 -20.29 -29.26
N PRO A 665 18.72 -19.21 -29.99
CA PRO A 665 19.18 -19.29 -31.37
C PRO A 665 20.63 -19.81 -31.44
N ILE A 666 20.91 -20.69 -32.40
CA ILE A 666 22.27 -21.06 -32.81
C ILE A 666 22.65 -20.19 -34.00
N ARG A 667 23.86 -19.63 -33.94
CA ARG A 667 24.37 -18.68 -34.92
C ARG A 667 25.57 -19.26 -35.65
N ASP A 668 25.72 -18.92 -36.92
CA ASP A 668 26.97 -19.19 -37.64
C ASP A 668 28.08 -18.21 -37.22
N ALA A 669 29.28 -18.37 -37.78
CA ALA A 669 30.41 -17.48 -37.55
C ALA A 669 30.14 -16.00 -37.92
N THR A 670 29.07 -15.73 -38.68
CA THR A 670 28.63 -14.37 -39.06
C THR A 670 27.56 -13.81 -38.11
N GLY A 671 27.13 -14.59 -37.12
CA GLY A 671 26.12 -14.18 -36.14
C GLY A 671 24.68 -14.32 -36.62
N LYS A 672 24.46 -14.78 -37.85
CA LYS A 672 23.13 -15.05 -38.39
C LYS A 672 22.56 -16.28 -37.69
N VAL A 673 21.31 -16.19 -37.23
CA VAL A 673 20.60 -17.34 -36.67
C VAL A 673 20.42 -18.36 -37.79
N ILE A 674 20.98 -19.54 -37.63
CA ILE A 674 20.93 -20.64 -38.61
C ILE A 674 20.02 -21.78 -38.15
N SER A 675 19.83 -21.92 -36.85
CA SER A 675 18.94 -22.88 -36.22
C SER A 675 18.63 -22.39 -34.80
N HIS A 676 17.82 -23.12 -34.06
CA HIS A 676 17.60 -22.83 -32.65
C HIS A 676 17.54 -24.10 -31.82
N MET A 677 18.10 -24.02 -30.62
CA MET A 677 18.11 -25.09 -29.64
C MET A 677 17.02 -24.85 -28.61
N ALA A 678 16.11 -25.79 -28.46
CA ALA A 678 15.14 -25.82 -27.38
C ALA A 678 15.47 -26.94 -26.40
N LEU A 679 15.30 -26.64 -25.12
CA LEU A 679 15.44 -27.51 -23.98
C LEU A 679 14.07 -27.67 -23.34
N PHE A 680 13.71 -28.92 -23.06
CA PHE A 680 12.45 -29.26 -22.40
C PHE A 680 12.75 -30.06 -21.13
N ALA A 681 12.48 -29.44 -19.98
CA ALA A 681 12.57 -30.10 -18.68
C ALA A 681 11.19 -30.60 -18.27
N ASP A 682 11.04 -31.89 -17.92
CA ASP A 682 9.79 -32.43 -17.40
C ASP A 682 9.56 -31.94 -15.96
N ILE A 683 8.50 -31.15 -15.76
CA ILE A 683 8.10 -30.58 -14.46
C ILE A 683 6.82 -31.22 -13.92
N THR A 684 6.40 -32.34 -14.49
CA THR A 684 5.13 -32.99 -14.13
C THR A 684 5.08 -33.36 -12.64
N GLU A 685 6.16 -33.91 -12.10
CA GLU A 685 6.25 -34.27 -10.67
C GLU A 685 6.25 -33.02 -9.78
N ARG A 686 6.96 -31.95 -10.18
CA ARG A 686 6.94 -30.66 -9.48
C ARG A 686 5.51 -30.10 -9.37
N LYS A 687 4.76 -30.11 -10.48
CA LYS A 687 3.36 -29.65 -10.51
C LYS A 687 2.43 -30.53 -9.67
N ARG A 688 2.68 -31.84 -9.60
CA ARG A 688 1.92 -32.76 -8.75
C ARG A 688 2.08 -32.42 -7.27
N GLN A 689 3.33 -32.19 -6.82
CA GLN A 689 3.64 -31.82 -5.44
C GLN A 689 3.03 -30.45 -5.06
N GLU A 690 3.12 -29.45 -5.96
CA GLU A 690 2.45 -28.16 -5.77
C GLU A 690 0.92 -28.30 -5.63
N GLY A 691 0.32 -29.18 -6.43
CA GLY A 691 -1.11 -29.50 -6.38
C GLY A 691 -1.53 -30.12 -5.05
N GLU A 692 -0.74 -31.08 -4.53
CA GLU A 692 -0.99 -31.72 -3.24
C GLU A 692 -0.94 -30.73 -2.08
N VAL A 693 0.03 -29.81 -2.07
CA VAL A 693 0.13 -28.74 -1.06
C VAL A 693 -1.09 -27.81 -1.13
N LYS A 694 -1.51 -27.38 -2.32
CA LYS A 694 -2.71 -26.54 -2.49
C LYS A 694 -3.99 -27.27 -2.05
N ALA A 695 -4.15 -28.54 -2.43
CA ALA A 695 -5.29 -29.35 -2.01
C ALA A 695 -5.31 -29.61 -0.50
N SER A 696 -4.15 -29.80 0.13
CA SER A 696 -4.03 -29.90 1.59
C SER A 696 -4.48 -28.60 2.28
N ARG A 697 -4.03 -27.43 1.81
CA ARG A 697 -4.47 -26.14 2.35
C ARG A 697 -5.97 -25.92 2.18
N ALA A 698 -6.54 -26.26 1.02
CA ALA A 698 -7.97 -26.16 0.78
C ALA A 698 -8.78 -27.06 1.74
N ARG A 699 -8.32 -28.29 1.99
CA ARG A 699 -8.94 -29.19 2.98
C ARG A 699 -8.91 -28.62 4.40
N ILE A 700 -7.81 -27.99 4.81
CA ILE A 700 -7.70 -27.35 6.13
C ILE A 700 -8.68 -26.17 6.25
N VAL A 701 -8.75 -25.31 5.25
CA VAL A 701 -9.68 -24.16 5.24
C VAL A 701 -11.13 -24.64 5.26
N GLN A 702 -11.47 -25.64 4.45
CA GLN A 702 -12.81 -26.21 4.42
C GLN A 702 -13.19 -26.86 5.76
N ALA A 703 -12.27 -27.61 6.38
CA ALA A 703 -12.49 -28.20 7.70
C ALA A 703 -12.71 -27.12 8.78
N ALA A 704 -11.98 -26.00 8.71
CA ALA A 704 -12.16 -24.88 9.62
C ALA A 704 -13.54 -24.19 9.44
N ASP A 705 -13.96 -23.98 8.19
CA ASP A 705 -15.28 -23.41 7.89
C ASP A 705 -16.44 -24.34 8.31
N ASP A 706 -16.31 -25.64 8.06
CA ASP A 706 -17.33 -26.62 8.46
C ASP A 706 -17.43 -26.72 9.99
N ALA A 707 -16.30 -26.71 10.71
CA ALA A 707 -16.29 -26.67 12.18
C ALA A 707 -16.95 -25.39 12.73
N ARG A 708 -16.68 -24.23 12.11
CA ARG A 708 -17.34 -22.97 12.47
C ARG A 708 -18.85 -23.04 12.28
N ARG A 709 -19.33 -23.60 11.16
CA ARG A 709 -20.77 -23.74 10.90
C ARG A 709 -21.46 -24.68 11.90
N VAL A 710 -20.81 -25.77 12.28
CA VAL A 710 -21.32 -26.68 13.34
C VAL A 710 -21.41 -25.94 14.68
N LEU A 711 -20.40 -25.15 15.03
CA LEU A 711 -20.41 -24.34 16.25
C LEU A 711 -21.53 -23.29 16.23
N GLU A 712 -21.68 -22.55 15.13
CA GLU A 712 -22.76 -21.57 14.94
C GLU A 712 -24.13 -22.25 15.06
N ARG A 713 -24.31 -23.44 14.48
CA ARG A 713 -25.55 -24.21 14.56
C ARG A 713 -25.85 -24.71 15.98
N ASN A 714 -24.87 -25.27 16.68
CA ASN A 714 -25.07 -25.74 18.06
C ASN A 714 -25.40 -24.58 19.01
N LEU A 715 -24.78 -23.42 18.80
CA LEU A 715 -25.09 -22.20 19.56
C LEU A 715 -26.52 -21.69 19.26
N HIS A 716 -26.91 -21.71 17.98
CA HIS A 716 -28.24 -21.27 17.53
C HIS A 716 -29.36 -22.23 17.98
N ASP A 717 -29.19 -23.54 17.78
CA ASP A 717 -30.26 -24.50 18.00
C ASP A 717 -30.40 -24.88 19.49
N GLY A 718 -29.30 -25.02 20.24
CA GLY A 718 -29.36 -25.40 21.65
C GLY A 718 -29.59 -24.21 22.59
N ALA A 719 -28.66 -23.24 22.57
CA ALA A 719 -28.66 -22.17 23.56
C ALA A 719 -29.80 -21.17 23.34
N GLN A 720 -30.12 -20.78 22.10
CA GLN A 720 -31.22 -19.82 21.88
C GLN A 720 -32.59 -20.45 22.18
N GLN A 721 -32.84 -21.70 21.79
CA GLN A 721 -34.13 -22.35 22.08
C GLN A 721 -34.40 -22.46 23.58
N ARG A 722 -33.39 -22.85 24.38
CA ARG A 722 -33.50 -22.89 25.85
C ARG A 722 -33.72 -21.50 26.45
N LEU A 723 -33.00 -20.48 25.98
CA LEU A 723 -33.18 -19.11 26.45
C LEU A 723 -34.58 -18.54 26.12
N VAL A 724 -35.13 -18.90 24.96
CA VAL A 724 -36.51 -18.53 24.59
C VAL A 724 -37.53 -19.27 25.44
N ALA A 725 -37.36 -20.59 25.64
CA ALA A 725 -38.23 -21.39 26.50
C ALA A 725 -38.21 -20.92 27.96
N LEU A 726 -37.02 -20.54 28.46
CA LEU A 726 -36.84 -19.93 29.78
C LEU A 726 -37.62 -18.61 29.89
N SER A 727 -37.47 -17.73 28.90
CA SER A 727 -38.18 -16.44 28.85
C SER A 727 -39.70 -16.62 28.87
N LEU A 728 -40.23 -17.60 28.14
CA LEU A 728 -41.65 -17.94 28.14
C LEU A 728 -42.11 -18.52 29.48
N SER A 729 -41.33 -19.41 30.09
CA SER A 729 -41.64 -20.04 31.39
C SER A 729 -41.69 -19.01 32.51
N LEU A 730 -40.73 -18.08 32.55
CA LEU A 730 -40.72 -16.95 33.49
C LEU A 730 -41.96 -16.06 33.31
N ARG A 731 -42.39 -15.83 32.06
CA ARG A 731 -43.58 -15.02 31.75
C ARG A 731 -44.88 -15.71 32.20
N LEU A 732 -44.97 -17.03 32.02
CA LEU A 732 -46.11 -17.83 32.47
C LEU A 732 -46.20 -17.90 34.00
N ALA A 733 -45.06 -18.07 34.67
CA ALA A 733 -44.99 -17.98 36.13
C ALA A 733 -45.49 -16.61 36.61
N GLN A 734 -44.99 -15.52 36.01
CA GLN A 734 -45.36 -14.16 36.37
C GLN A 734 -46.88 -13.90 36.27
N GLY A 735 -47.54 -14.48 35.27
CA GLY A 735 -49.00 -14.37 35.11
C GLY A 735 -49.83 -15.18 36.12
N ARG A 736 -49.23 -16.17 36.79
CA ARG A 736 -49.93 -17.04 37.76
C ARG A 736 -49.68 -16.71 39.22
N ILE A 737 -48.67 -15.88 39.53
CA ILE A 737 -48.31 -15.48 40.90
C ILE A 737 -49.50 -15.00 41.74
N ALA A 738 -50.45 -14.28 41.13
CA ALA A 738 -51.61 -13.72 41.84
C ALA A 738 -52.79 -14.69 41.97
N GLY A 739 -52.89 -15.71 41.11
CA GLY A 739 -54.07 -16.60 41.01
C GLY A 739 -53.84 -18.03 41.49
N ASP A 740 -52.62 -18.56 41.35
CA ASP A 740 -52.22 -19.89 41.80
C ASP A 740 -50.70 -19.88 42.14
N PRO A 741 -50.35 -19.48 43.38
CA PRO A 741 -48.95 -19.28 43.77
C PRO A 741 -48.10 -20.55 43.74
N LEU A 742 -48.68 -21.71 44.10
CA LEU A 742 -47.97 -22.99 44.12
C LEU A 742 -47.63 -23.46 42.69
N ALA A 743 -48.54 -23.26 41.74
CA ALA A 743 -48.25 -23.53 40.33
C ALA A 743 -47.19 -22.59 39.76
N ALA A 744 -47.19 -21.30 40.17
CA ALA A 744 -46.16 -20.35 39.74
C ALA A 744 -44.77 -20.72 40.29
N GLU A 745 -44.68 -21.13 41.55
CA GLU A 745 -43.44 -21.59 42.17
C GLU A 745 -42.86 -22.83 41.48
N SER A 746 -43.72 -23.81 41.14
CA SER A 746 -43.29 -24.98 40.36
C SER A 746 -42.71 -24.62 38.99
N ILE A 747 -43.31 -23.64 38.29
CA ILE A 747 -42.81 -23.18 36.98
C ILE A 747 -41.48 -22.44 37.13
N LEU A 748 -41.32 -21.63 38.19
CA LEU A 748 -40.05 -20.95 38.47
C LEU A 748 -38.92 -21.93 38.79
N GLU A 749 -39.20 -23.03 39.50
CA GLU A 749 -38.17 -24.04 39.77
C GLU A 749 -37.78 -24.85 38.53
N SER A 750 -38.73 -25.17 37.66
CA SER A 750 -38.41 -25.74 36.34
C SER A 750 -37.59 -24.77 35.49
N ALA A 751 -37.94 -23.48 35.49
CA ALA A 751 -37.19 -22.44 34.79
C ALA A 751 -35.76 -22.28 35.34
N ARG A 752 -35.57 -22.30 36.68
CA ARG A 752 -34.25 -22.24 37.30
C ARG A 752 -33.39 -23.43 36.92
N SER A 753 -33.98 -24.62 36.86
CA SER A 753 -33.28 -25.85 36.45
C SER A 753 -32.87 -25.81 34.97
N GLU A 754 -33.74 -25.33 34.08
CA GLU A 754 -33.42 -25.12 32.66
C GLU A 754 -32.31 -24.08 32.44
N LEU A 755 -32.29 -23.00 33.24
CA LEU A 755 -31.20 -22.01 33.18
C LEU A 755 -29.86 -22.61 33.60
N ALA A 756 -29.84 -23.44 34.65
CA ALA A 756 -28.61 -24.10 35.10
C ALA A 756 -28.05 -25.04 34.02
N LEU A 757 -28.93 -25.81 33.35
CA LEU A 757 -28.55 -26.67 32.23
C LEU A 757 -28.04 -25.86 31.03
N ALA A 758 -28.71 -24.76 30.67
CA ALA A 758 -28.28 -23.89 29.57
C ALA A 758 -26.89 -23.25 29.82
N ILE A 759 -26.57 -22.90 31.07
CA ILE A 759 -25.26 -22.37 31.44
C ILE A 759 -24.17 -23.45 31.32
N GLU A 760 -24.47 -24.69 31.70
CA GLU A 760 -23.50 -25.80 31.57
C GLU A 760 -23.26 -26.16 30.10
N ASP A 761 -24.31 -26.24 29.28
CA ASP A 761 -24.22 -26.46 27.82
C ASP A 761 -23.32 -25.37 27.17
N LEU A 762 -23.50 -24.11 27.56
CA LEU A 762 -22.69 -22.98 27.07
C LEU A 762 -21.23 -23.05 27.54
N ARG A 763 -20.98 -23.52 28.77
CA ARG A 763 -19.62 -23.72 29.30
C ARG A 763 -18.90 -24.87 28.61
N GLU A 764 -19.61 -25.95 28.30
CA GLU A 764 -19.07 -27.08 27.55
C GLU A 764 -18.68 -26.66 26.14
N LEU A 765 -19.55 -25.91 25.45
CA LEU A 765 -19.26 -25.28 24.16
C LEU A 765 -18.05 -24.34 24.22
N ALA A 766 -17.96 -23.48 25.24
CA ALA A 766 -16.85 -22.53 25.37
C ALA A 766 -15.49 -23.22 25.62
N ARG A 767 -15.47 -24.31 26.41
CA ARG A 767 -14.25 -25.11 26.65
C ARG A 767 -13.75 -25.85 25.41
N GLY A 768 -14.64 -26.17 24.46
CA GLY A 768 -14.27 -26.82 23.20
C GLY A 768 -13.54 -25.91 22.20
N ILE A 769 -13.66 -24.59 22.31
CA ILE A 769 -13.12 -23.62 21.33
C ILE A 769 -11.65 -23.27 21.61
N HIS A 770 -11.25 -23.10 22.87
CA HIS A 770 -9.85 -22.97 23.29
C HIS A 770 -9.70 -23.26 24.79
N PRO A 771 -8.85 -24.20 25.24
CA PRO A 771 -8.60 -24.37 26.66
C PRO A 771 -7.85 -23.15 27.18
N ALA A 772 -8.48 -22.37 28.07
CA ALA A 772 -7.84 -21.22 28.70
C ALA A 772 -6.54 -21.61 29.44
N VAL A 773 -6.48 -22.84 29.97
CA VAL A 773 -5.29 -23.39 30.64
C VAL A 773 -4.08 -23.45 29.71
N LEU A 774 -4.28 -23.73 28.42
CA LEU A 774 -3.21 -23.77 27.43
C LEU A 774 -2.62 -22.39 27.20
N THR A 775 -3.47 -21.38 27.09
CA THR A 775 -3.05 -19.98 26.89
C THR A 775 -2.34 -19.42 28.11
N ASP A 776 -2.90 -19.66 29.31
CA ASP A 776 -2.45 -19.02 30.55
C ASP A 776 -1.27 -19.72 31.21
N ARG A 777 -1.19 -21.05 31.06
CA ARG A 777 -0.22 -21.89 31.80
C ARG A 777 0.62 -22.79 30.89
N GLY A 778 0.45 -22.71 29.58
CA GLY A 778 1.24 -23.45 28.60
C GLY A 778 0.82 -24.91 28.42
N LEU A 779 1.49 -25.59 27.49
CA LEU A 779 1.15 -26.95 27.05
C LEU A 779 1.18 -27.98 28.17
N GLU A 780 2.20 -27.96 29.03
CA GLU A 780 2.36 -28.92 30.13
C GLU A 780 1.15 -28.91 31.07
N ALA A 781 0.73 -27.72 31.53
CA ALA A 781 -0.41 -27.58 32.43
C ALA A 781 -1.73 -28.03 31.77
N ALA A 782 -1.88 -27.73 30.47
CA ALA A 782 -3.08 -28.09 29.72
C ALA A 782 -3.18 -29.62 29.50
N VAL A 783 -2.10 -30.27 29.05
CA VAL A 783 -2.06 -31.72 28.82
C VAL A 783 -2.13 -32.48 30.15
N THR A 784 -1.53 -31.97 31.23
CA THR A 784 -1.67 -32.57 32.58
C THR A 784 -3.12 -32.51 33.06
N THR A 785 -3.82 -31.40 32.80
CA THR A 785 -5.25 -31.26 33.13
C THR A 785 -6.11 -32.23 32.31
N LEU A 786 -5.76 -32.45 31.04
CA LEU A 786 -6.44 -33.41 30.17
C LEU A 786 -6.17 -34.86 30.62
N ALA A 787 -4.91 -35.19 30.92
CA ALA A 787 -4.47 -36.49 31.43
C ALA A 787 -5.17 -36.85 32.75
N GLY A 788 -5.43 -35.89 33.63
CA GLY A 788 -6.20 -36.09 34.87
C GLY A 788 -7.65 -36.54 34.66
N ARG A 789 -8.20 -36.43 33.44
CA ARG A 789 -9.52 -36.96 33.08
C ARG A 789 -9.48 -38.39 32.53
N SER A 790 -8.29 -38.92 32.28
CA SER A 790 -8.12 -40.29 31.84
C SER A 790 -8.49 -41.25 32.98
N PRO A 791 -9.30 -42.29 32.72
CA PRO A 791 -9.59 -43.31 33.72
C PRO A 791 -8.39 -44.23 34.01
N VAL A 792 -7.28 -44.07 33.28
CA VAL A 792 -6.01 -44.80 33.46
C VAL A 792 -4.91 -43.82 33.88
N PRO A 793 -3.97 -44.19 34.76
CA PRO A 793 -2.86 -43.31 35.13
C PRO A 793 -2.00 -42.96 33.92
N VAL A 794 -1.85 -41.67 33.63
CA VAL A 794 -1.04 -41.15 32.53
C VAL A 794 0.04 -40.26 33.11
N GLU A 795 1.30 -40.58 32.81
CA GLU A 795 2.46 -39.75 33.12
C GLU A 795 2.72 -38.79 31.96
N VAL A 796 2.76 -37.49 32.25
CA VAL A 796 2.91 -36.43 31.24
C VAL A 796 4.32 -35.88 31.31
N VAL A 797 5.05 -35.98 30.19
CA VAL A 797 6.41 -35.43 30.04
C VAL A 797 6.39 -34.44 28.88
N VAL A 798 6.68 -33.17 29.18
CA VAL A 798 6.69 -32.08 28.20
C VAL A 798 8.04 -31.33 28.32
N PRO A 799 8.61 -30.78 27.23
CA PRO A 799 9.84 -30.00 27.30
C PRO A 799 9.74 -28.82 28.27
N ALA A 800 10.82 -28.53 29.01
CA ALA A 800 10.84 -27.50 30.05
C ALA A 800 10.81 -26.05 29.52
N GLU A 801 11.13 -25.84 28.24
CA GLU A 801 11.03 -24.53 27.59
C GLU A 801 9.69 -24.34 26.90
N ARG A 802 9.12 -23.14 27.03
CA ARG A 802 7.85 -22.78 26.40
C ARG A 802 7.98 -22.73 24.88
N LEU A 803 7.11 -23.44 24.17
CA LEU A 803 7.10 -23.45 22.71
C LEU A 803 6.30 -22.26 22.17
N PRO A 804 6.51 -21.86 20.89
CA PRO A 804 5.67 -20.85 20.26
C PRO A 804 4.19 -21.23 20.33
N GLY A 805 3.32 -20.28 20.66
CA GLY A 805 1.91 -20.57 20.99
C GLY A 805 1.12 -21.33 19.90
N ALA A 806 1.47 -21.15 18.63
CA ALA A 806 0.86 -21.92 17.53
C ALA A 806 1.26 -23.42 17.56
N VAL A 807 2.47 -23.73 18.02
CA VAL A 807 2.97 -25.11 18.18
C VAL A 807 2.37 -25.75 19.43
N GLU A 808 2.24 -25.00 20.53
CA GLU A 808 1.55 -25.48 21.73
C GLU A 808 0.06 -25.77 21.45
N ALA A 809 -0.62 -24.88 20.73
CA ALA A 809 -2.00 -25.10 20.30
C ALA A 809 -2.12 -26.37 19.43
N ALA A 810 -1.28 -26.50 18.41
CA ALA A 810 -1.29 -27.69 17.56
C ALA A 810 -1.01 -28.99 18.34
N ALA A 811 -0.01 -28.99 19.23
CA ALA A 811 0.35 -30.16 20.03
C ALA A 811 -0.68 -30.54 21.11
N TYR A 812 -1.55 -29.60 21.52
CA TYR A 812 -2.64 -29.89 22.44
C TYR A 812 -3.86 -30.49 21.72
N TYR A 813 -4.12 -30.06 20.48
CA TYR A 813 -5.30 -30.46 19.70
C TYR A 813 -5.08 -31.69 18.80
N VAL A 814 -3.83 -31.98 18.44
CA VAL A 814 -3.41 -33.20 17.74
C VAL A 814 -3.06 -34.26 18.76
#